data_AF-A0A2A5ARN4-F1
#
_entry.id   AF-A0A2A5ARN4-F1
#
_cell.length_a   1.000
_cell.length_b   1.000
_cell.length_c   1.000
_cell.angle_alpha   90.00
_cell.angle_beta   90.00
_cell.angle_gamma   90.00
#
_symmetry.space_group_name_H-M   'P 1'
#
loop_
_entity.id
_entity.type
_entity.pdbx_description
1 polymer ?
#
loop_
_entity_poly.entity_id
_entity_poly.type
_entity_poly.pdbx_seq_one_letter_code
_entity_poly.pdbx_strand_id
1 'polypeptide(L)'
;MTSGLNIGISGLRAQQLALSTTAHNIANANNPGYSRQITEMGTNPPQGGGGTFFGTGVSVLSVNRSYDPFLTNRVRFDTVSFNEFNQFHASASSVDNLLADPSTGVTPALKEFFDAMQTASTDSSSTPLRQVVISEGGVLVNRFGVLYSQLDQQNELANQQLKTIASEISVLAEGIADLNIQISTSQGSSAASSPNDLLDQRDEAIRRLAELVGVQIIEQNDGTINISIGNGQPLIVGAQFRTVGTIPGRDDASIDDVVFSNRTGTINSVITAQITGGKMGGVIDFREQILSPAFRELGRVAVSLSFSVNEQHEEGMDLEGDINQRFFSDMNSSTLAQRRVIIDGDNNNTSSSDVNVTIRDVNELTSSDYALSFSGTGNLSYSLVRLSDNEVVTTGTLTNIYPVNIWVDGLSVNLESGPFASGDRFILQPTRFGARDIDLEIESTENLAFAVPVVATASSENSGTGITTSGRILDIDNATFSTTANELTPPILIRFTSGSRYDVLDNTDPSNPIQMVPPMRNQMFIPGFPNDIFTEDSRATSIQSVDASVGVSQTGANNLYAATVISASYRDPTTNLITTFPNVTTTLNDSAASIASQINTGFNGITASAHTEVTLANQGGGTTITVNGEAVVGLDFNAWVDSINTNTTLAVQGVTAYLSGNNLLLRDAQGEDVSVVIAGGNLDVGGTTFGAGSTVTTGGSVQVVMGEGWNFSTDGAGVFAGVPARASTYLGYQVTISGKPEVGDTFDIEYNTSGFSDNRNLLELVALEDLKLMENGTATYAESYGGLVESVGALTNEASIRRETQESLLRQSVSDRDNASAVNLDEEAARLIEFEVAYNASAQVVSIARSLFDTLINAIS
;
A
#
# COMPACT_ATOMS: atom_id res chain seq x y z
N MET A 1 -77.12 -56.31 17.51
CA MET A 1 -77.33 -55.14 18.41
C MET A 1 -76.00 -54.60 18.93
N THR A 2 -75.14 -55.41 19.57
CA THR A 2 -73.81 -54.99 20.06
C THR A 2 -72.87 -54.44 18.97
N SER A 3 -72.91 -55.00 17.75
CA SER A 3 -72.08 -54.55 16.62
C SER A 3 -72.44 -53.13 16.13
N GLY A 4 -73.73 -52.80 15.95
CA GLY A 4 -74.16 -51.45 15.51
C GLY A 4 -73.90 -50.35 16.54
N LEU A 5 -73.98 -50.69 17.83
CA LEU A 5 -73.69 -49.77 18.94
C LEU A 5 -72.18 -49.47 19.03
N ASN A 6 -71.32 -50.47 18.81
CA ASN A 6 -69.87 -50.29 18.73
C ASN A 6 -69.44 -49.49 17.48
N ILE A 7 -70.09 -49.69 16.33
CA ILE A 7 -69.85 -48.89 15.12
C ILE A 7 -70.25 -47.41 15.37
N GLY A 8 -71.40 -47.16 16.01
CA GLY A 8 -71.83 -45.82 16.37
C GLY A 8 -70.91 -45.12 17.37
N ILE A 9 -70.44 -45.81 18.42
CA ILE A 9 -69.52 -45.24 19.41
C ILE A 9 -68.14 -44.94 18.79
N SER A 10 -67.63 -45.84 17.96
CA SER A 10 -66.33 -45.65 17.30
C SER A 10 -66.36 -44.52 16.28
N GLY A 11 -67.44 -44.40 15.49
CA GLY A 11 -67.70 -43.24 14.64
C GLY A 11 -67.84 -41.93 15.40
N LEU A 12 -68.58 -41.92 16.52
CA LEU A 12 -68.75 -40.71 17.34
C LEU A 12 -67.43 -40.20 17.91
N ARG A 13 -66.55 -41.10 18.39
CA ARG A 13 -65.21 -40.74 18.87
C ARG A 13 -64.31 -40.19 17.76
N ALA A 14 -64.35 -40.81 16.58
CA ALA A 14 -63.59 -40.33 15.42
C ALA A 14 -64.02 -38.92 15.00
N GLN A 15 -65.33 -38.66 14.94
CA GLN A 15 -65.87 -37.33 14.61
C GLN A 15 -65.61 -36.29 15.70
N GLN A 16 -65.65 -36.67 16.98
CA GLN A 16 -65.28 -35.78 18.08
C GLN A 16 -63.83 -35.30 17.96
N LEU A 17 -62.90 -36.18 17.58
CA LEU A 17 -61.51 -35.81 17.37
C LEU A 17 -61.31 -34.97 16.10
N ALA A 18 -62.03 -35.29 15.02
CA ALA A 18 -61.99 -34.49 13.80
C ALA A 18 -62.52 -33.06 14.02
N LEU A 19 -63.59 -32.89 14.80
CA LEU A 19 -64.07 -31.60 15.27
C LEU A 19 -63.02 -30.86 16.08
N SER A 20 -62.39 -31.54 17.05
CA SER A 20 -61.33 -30.94 17.86
C SER A 20 -60.14 -30.49 17.02
N THR A 21 -59.73 -31.29 16.02
CA THR A 21 -58.60 -30.97 15.13
C THR A 21 -58.93 -29.77 14.24
N THR A 22 -60.14 -29.72 13.68
CA THR A 22 -60.61 -28.60 12.85
C THR A 22 -60.71 -27.32 13.68
N ALA A 23 -61.27 -27.39 14.89
CA ALA A 23 -61.33 -26.27 15.82
C ALA A 23 -59.92 -25.78 16.20
N HIS A 24 -58.97 -26.71 16.37
CA HIS A 24 -57.57 -26.39 16.63
C HIS A 24 -56.90 -25.66 15.45
N ASN A 25 -57.15 -26.11 14.22
CA ASN A 25 -56.69 -25.44 13.00
C ASN A 25 -57.22 -24.01 12.90
N ILE A 26 -58.53 -23.82 13.10
CA ILE A 26 -59.17 -22.49 13.05
C ILE A 26 -58.56 -21.57 14.11
N ALA A 27 -58.38 -22.06 15.34
CA ALA A 27 -57.82 -21.26 16.44
C ALA A 27 -56.37 -20.83 16.18
N ASN A 28 -55.59 -21.66 15.47
CA ASN A 28 -54.17 -21.42 15.18
C ASN A 28 -53.88 -20.92 13.77
N ALA A 29 -54.90 -20.61 12.96
CA ALA A 29 -54.72 -20.22 11.55
C ALA A 29 -53.82 -18.99 11.36
N ASN A 30 -53.76 -18.10 12.35
CA ASN A 30 -52.92 -16.89 12.34
C ASN A 30 -51.60 -17.04 13.12
N ASN A 31 -51.30 -18.23 13.65
CA ASN A 31 -50.05 -18.46 14.38
C ASN A 31 -48.92 -18.76 13.38
N PRO A 32 -47.83 -17.96 13.33
CA PRO A 32 -46.72 -18.20 12.42
C PRO A 32 -46.13 -19.60 12.59
N GLY A 33 -45.93 -20.30 11.47
CA GLY A 33 -45.35 -21.65 11.46
C GLY A 33 -46.31 -22.78 11.79
N TYR A 34 -47.59 -22.49 12.09
CA TYR A 34 -48.59 -23.54 12.29
C TYR A 34 -48.91 -24.28 11.00
N SER A 35 -48.82 -25.62 11.04
CA SER A 35 -49.21 -26.47 9.91
C SER A 35 -50.60 -27.04 10.13
N ARG A 36 -51.46 -26.98 9.11
CA ARG A 36 -52.80 -27.57 9.15
C ARG A 36 -52.72 -29.04 9.55
N GLN A 37 -53.52 -29.46 10.52
CA GLN A 37 -53.57 -30.85 10.97
C GLN A 37 -54.75 -31.59 10.36
N ILE A 38 -54.53 -32.86 9.97
CA ILE A 38 -55.54 -33.72 9.34
C ILE A 38 -55.69 -34.99 10.18
N THR A 39 -56.94 -35.30 10.56
CA THR A 39 -57.28 -36.55 11.23
C THR A 39 -57.34 -37.70 10.23
N GLU A 40 -56.48 -38.70 10.38
CA GLU A 40 -56.47 -39.89 9.55
C GLU A 40 -57.38 -40.97 10.16
N MET A 41 -58.41 -41.37 9.42
CA MET A 41 -59.38 -42.37 9.86
C MET A 41 -59.18 -43.69 9.11
N GLY A 42 -59.11 -44.80 9.83
CA GLY A 42 -58.97 -46.15 9.29
C GLY A 42 -60.17 -47.03 9.61
N THR A 43 -60.58 -47.89 8.68
CA THR A 43 -61.61 -48.89 8.94
C THR A 43 -61.08 -49.95 9.90
N ASN A 44 -61.83 -50.25 10.97
CA ASN A 44 -61.46 -51.31 11.89
C ASN A 44 -61.50 -52.69 11.18
N PRO A 45 -60.63 -53.65 11.56
CA PRO A 45 -60.60 -54.98 10.94
C PRO A 45 -61.99 -55.64 10.94
N PRO A 46 -62.48 -56.15 9.79
CA PRO A 46 -63.80 -56.75 9.73
C PRO A 46 -63.85 -58.04 10.56
N GLN A 47 -64.95 -58.25 11.29
CA GLN A 47 -65.17 -59.51 11.99
C GLN A 47 -65.88 -60.50 11.07
N GLY A 48 -65.29 -61.70 10.92
CA GLY A 48 -65.81 -62.77 10.07
C GLY A 48 -66.47 -63.88 10.87
N GLY A 49 -67.61 -64.38 10.37
CA GLY A 49 -68.28 -65.58 10.88
C GLY A 49 -69.27 -66.13 9.84
N GLY A 50 -69.21 -67.45 9.56
CA GLY A 50 -70.17 -68.11 8.66
C GLY A 50 -70.06 -67.78 7.17
N GLY A 51 -68.88 -67.41 6.67
CA GLY A 51 -68.68 -67.07 5.24
C GLY A 51 -69.05 -65.64 4.85
N THR A 52 -69.29 -64.74 5.82
CA THR A 52 -69.59 -63.32 5.60
C THR A 52 -68.75 -62.44 6.52
N PHE A 53 -68.35 -61.26 6.04
CA PHE A 53 -67.57 -60.27 6.79
C PHE A 53 -68.44 -59.07 7.13
N PHE A 54 -68.36 -58.59 8.38
CA PHE A 54 -69.04 -57.38 8.83
C PHE A 54 -68.01 -56.35 9.31
N GLY A 55 -68.18 -55.09 8.89
CA GLY A 55 -67.33 -53.99 9.36
C GLY A 55 -67.52 -53.72 10.86
N THR A 56 -66.46 -53.32 11.54
CA THR A 56 -66.44 -53.05 13.00
C THR A 56 -66.28 -51.56 13.33
N GLY A 57 -66.56 -50.69 12.36
CA GLY A 57 -66.52 -49.24 12.51
C GLY A 57 -65.20 -48.62 12.06
N VAL A 58 -64.88 -47.46 12.61
CA VAL A 58 -63.70 -46.66 12.24
C VAL A 58 -62.88 -46.37 13.50
N SER A 59 -61.57 -46.21 13.35
CA SER A 59 -60.69 -45.68 14.40
C SER A 59 -59.85 -44.56 13.80
N VAL A 60 -59.38 -43.67 14.67
CA VAL A 60 -58.37 -42.68 14.28
C VAL A 60 -57.02 -43.39 14.32
N LEU A 61 -56.34 -43.39 13.18
CA LEU A 61 -54.99 -43.94 13.06
C LEU A 61 -53.97 -42.95 13.59
N SER A 62 -54.08 -41.68 13.19
CA SER A 62 -53.14 -40.61 13.54
C SER A 62 -53.77 -39.23 13.33
N VAL A 63 -53.13 -38.20 13.88
CA VAL A 63 -53.34 -36.80 13.48
C VAL A 63 -52.01 -36.29 12.94
N ASN A 64 -51.95 -35.98 11.65
CA ASN A 64 -50.72 -35.61 10.96
C ASN A 64 -50.75 -34.14 10.54
N ARG A 65 -49.58 -33.50 10.52
CA ARG A 65 -49.39 -32.19 9.88
C ARG A 65 -49.49 -32.35 8.36
N SER A 66 -50.21 -31.45 7.70
CA SER A 66 -50.11 -31.20 6.26
C SER A 66 -48.80 -30.44 6.04
N TYR A 67 -47.73 -31.19 5.75
CA TYR A 67 -46.36 -30.68 5.74
C TYR A 67 -45.63 -31.20 4.51
N ASP A 68 -45.02 -30.28 3.76
CA ASP A 68 -44.10 -30.61 2.67
C ASP A 68 -42.65 -30.23 3.08
N PRO A 69 -41.76 -31.21 3.29
CA PRO A 69 -40.38 -30.94 3.69
C PRO A 69 -39.57 -30.23 2.60
N PHE A 70 -39.88 -30.43 1.32
CA PHE A 70 -39.17 -29.79 0.22
C PHE A 70 -39.52 -28.31 0.14
N LEU A 71 -40.80 -27.95 0.23
CA LEU A 71 -41.24 -26.55 0.25
C LEU A 71 -40.72 -25.82 1.48
N THR A 72 -40.72 -26.48 2.64
CA THR A 72 -40.19 -25.88 3.88
C THR A 72 -38.68 -25.67 3.79
N ASN A 73 -37.92 -26.62 3.22
CA ASN A 73 -36.50 -26.44 2.95
C ASN A 73 -36.23 -25.32 1.95
N ARG A 74 -37.08 -25.18 0.92
CA ARG A 74 -36.95 -24.09 -0.06
C ARG A 74 -37.15 -22.72 0.60
N VAL A 75 -38.21 -22.56 1.41
CA VAL A 75 -38.44 -21.32 2.18
C VAL A 75 -37.25 -21.00 3.06
N ARG A 76 -36.69 -21.99 3.75
CA ARG A 76 -35.51 -21.81 4.61
C ARG A 76 -34.31 -21.32 3.80
N PHE A 77 -33.99 -21.96 2.68
CA PHE A 77 -32.87 -21.55 1.82
C PHE A 77 -33.04 -20.11 1.30
N ASP A 78 -34.21 -19.78 0.77
CA ASP A 78 -34.49 -18.43 0.27
C ASP A 78 -34.51 -17.39 1.40
N THR A 79 -34.87 -17.78 2.63
CA THR A 79 -34.80 -16.91 3.83
C THR A 79 -33.36 -16.56 4.18
N VAL A 80 -32.45 -17.54 4.16
CA VAL A 80 -31.01 -17.32 4.43
C VAL A 80 -30.43 -16.32 3.43
N SER A 81 -30.61 -16.57 2.13
CA SER A 81 -30.05 -15.72 1.07
C SER A 81 -30.67 -14.33 1.03
N PHE A 82 -31.98 -14.20 1.27
CA PHE A 82 -32.60 -12.88 1.35
C PHE A 82 -32.03 -12.05 2.50
N ASN A 83 -31.93 -12.63 3.71
CA ASN A 83 -31.46 -11.90 4.88
C ASN A 83 -29.96 -11.54 4.81
N GLU A 84 -29.15 -12.37 4.14
CA GLU A 84 -27.75 -12.09 3.83
C GLU A 84 -27.60 -10.83 2.97
N PHE A 85 -28.18 -10.83 1.76
CA PHE A 85 -28.05 -9.67 0.87
C PHE A 85 -28.81 -8.45 1.37
N ASN A 86 -29.90 -8.62 2.13
CA ASN A 86 -30.59 -7.51 2.76
C ASN A 86 -29.71 -6.81 3.81
N GLN A 87 -29.03 -7.58 4.66
CA GLN A 87 -28.13 -7.02 5.66
C GLN A 87 -26.88 -6.41 5.02
N PHE A 88 -26.26 -7.09 4.06
CA PHE A 88 -25.12 -6.58 3.31
C PHE A 88 -25.47 -5.25 2.63
N HIS A 89 -26.58 -5.20 1.87
CA HIS A 89 -27.01 -3.99 1.16
C HIS A 89 -27.25 -2.80 2.10
N ALA A 90 -27.89 -3.04 3.26
CA ALA A 90 -28.15 -1.98 4.23
C ALA A 90 -26.86 -1.36 4.78
N SER A 91 -25.87 -2.20 5.12
CA SER A 91 -24.55 -1.73 5.57
C SER A 91 -23.75 -1.07 4.44
N ALA A 92 -23.72 -1.70 3.26
CA ALA A 92 -23.04 -1.22 2.06
C ALA A 92 -23.53 0.18 1.65
N SER A 93 -24.85 0.38 1.60
CA SER A 93 -25.47 1.67 1.29
C SER A 93 -25.02 2.80 2.21
N SER A 94 -24.70 2.49 3.48
CA SER A 94 -24.25 3.50 4.43
C SER A 94 -22.85 4.00 4.10
N VAL A 95 -21.96 3.10 3.62
CA VAL A 95 -20.61 3.46 3.17
C VAL A 95 -20.64 4.09 1.77
N ASP A 96 -21.49 3.61 0.87
CA ASP A 96 -21.66 4.18 -0.47
C ASP A 96 -22.11 5.64 -0.40
N ASN A 97 -23.19 5.94 0.33
CA ASN A 97 -23.65 7.31 0.53
C ASN A 97 -22.60 8.20 1.20
N LEU A 98 -21.74 7.63 2.04
CA LEU A 98 -20.68 8.37 2.70
C LEU A 98 -19.57 8.79 1.73
N LEU A 99 -19.14 7.87 0.87
CA LEU A 99 -18.00 8.08 -0.04
C LEU A 99 -18.41 8.77 -1.33
N ALA A 100 -19.65 8.56 -1.81
CA ALA A 100 -20.14 9.10 -3.07
C ALA A 100 -20.67 10.55 -2.97
N ASP A 101 -20.69 11.16 -1.78
CA ASP A 101 -21.19 12.52 -1.61
C ASP A 101 -20.24 13.54 -2.28
N PRO A 102 -20.69 14.28 -3.30
CA PRO A 102 -19.85 15.20 -4.07
C PRO A 102 -19.46 16.47 -3.29
N SER A 103 -20.07 16.72 -2.13
CA SER A 103 -19.78 17.85 -1.25
C SER A 103 -18.92 17.45 -0.04
N THR A 104 -18.92 16.16 0.32
CA THR A 104 -18.18 15.66 1.48
C THR A 104 -17.13 14.60 1.17
N GLY A 105 -16.91 14.27 -0.11
CA GLY A 105 -15.84 13.38 -0.54
C GLY A 105 -14.45 14.01 -0.46
N VAL A 106 -13.42 13.20 -0.73
CA VAL A 106 -12.00 13.64 -0.72
C VAL A 106 -11.64 14.44 -1.96
N THR A 107 -12.16 14.06 -3.14
CA THR A 107 -11.80 14.68 -4.43
C THR A 107 -12.00 16.21 -4.46
N PRO A 108 -13.11 16.78 -3.99
CA PRO A 108 -13.26 18.23 -3.93
C PRO A 108 -12.21 18.90 -3.03
N ALA A 109 -11.90 18.30 -1.88
CA ALA A 109 -10.91 18.86 -0.95
C ALA A 109 -9.48 18.79 -1.52
N LEU A 110 -9.13 17.70 -2.22
CA LEU A 110 -7.87 17.59 -2.96
C LEU A 110 -7.77 18.69 -4.02
N LYS A 111 -8.85 18.88 -4.78
CA LYS A 111 -8.89 19.90 -5.83
C LYS A 111 -8.70 21.32 -5.28
N GLU A 112 -9.43 21.69 -4.23
CA GLU A 112 -9.32 23.03 -3.64
C GLU A 112 -7.92 23.28 -3.05
N PHE A 113 -7.28 22.25 -2.49
CA PHE A 113 -5.90 22.32 -2.01
C PHE A 113 -4.90 22.64 -3.13
N PHE A 114 -4.94 21.92 -4.25
CA PHE A 114 -4.05 22.18 -5.39
C PHE A 114 -4.43 23.47 -6.13
N ASP A 115 -5.72 23.82 -6.24
CA ASP A 115 -6.17 25.10 -6.80
C ASP A 115 -5.65 26.30 -5.96
N ALA A 116 -5.59 26.15 -4.63
CA ALA A 116 -4.99 27.14 -3.74
C ALA A 116 -3.48 27.32 -4.00
N MET A 117 -2.74 26.21 -4.17
CA MET A 117 -1.32 26.24 -4.53
C MET A 117 -1.10 26.87 -5.92
N GLN A 118 -1.93 26.50 -6.90
CA GLN A 118 -1.90 27.07 -8.24
C GLN A 118 -2.15 28.57 -8.21
N THR A 119 -3.09 29.04 -7.37
CA THR A 119 -3.34 30.46 -7.16
C THR A 119 -2.15 31.15 -6.50
N ALA A 120 -1.57 30.55 -5.46
CA ALA A 120 -0.37 31.07 -4.78
C ALA A 120 0.84 31.16 -5.71
N SER A 121 0.95 30.30 -6.74
CA SER A 121 2.04 30.38 -7.72
C SER A 121 2.01 31.68 -8.54
N THR A 122 0.87 32.37 -8.64
CA THR A 122 0.77 33.64 -9.37
C THR A 122 1.43 34.81 -8.62
N ASP A 123 1.57 34.69 -7.30
CA ASP A 123 2.30 35.61 -6.42
C ASP A 123 2.74 34.86 -5.15
N SER A 124 3.90 34.20 -5.23
CA SER A 124 4.44 33.39 -4.13
C SER A 124 4.91 34.22 -2.94
N SER A 125 4.95 35.55 -3.04
CA SER A 125 5.29 36.45 -1.93
C SER A 125 4.08 36.87 -1.08
N SER A 126 2.87 36.57 -1.56
CA SER A 126 1.62 37.00 -0.93
C SER A 126 1.26 36.16 0.31
N THR A 127 1.45 36.75 1.50
CA THR A 127 1.03 36.15 2.78
C THR A 127 -0.45 35.71 2.77
N PRO A 128 -1.41 36.48 2.23
CA PRO A 128 -2.79 36.02 2.11
C PRO A 128 -2.96 34.74 1.28
N LEU A 129 -2.27 34.61 0.14
CA LEU A 129 -2.37 33.41 -0.71
C LEU A 129 -1.72 32.19 -0.04
N ARG A 130 -0.58 32.38 0.61
CA ARG A 130 0.06 31.38 1.47
C ARG A 130 -0.86 30.88 2.58
N GLN A 131 -1.59 31.79 3.24
CA GLN A 131 -2.56 31.41 4.28
C GLN A 131 -3.72 30.58 3.72
N VAL A 132 -4.14 30.81 2.48
CA VAL A 132 -5.16 29.98 1.83
C VAL A 132 -4.64 28.55 1.64
N VAL A 133 -3.40 28.36 1.18
CA VAL A 133 -2.79 27.03 1.03
C VAL A 133 -2.79 26.25 2.36
N ILE A 134 -2.38 26.89 3.46
CA ILE A 134 -2.40 26.27 4.80
C ILE A 134 -3.84 25.93 5.22
N SER A 135 -4.78 26.84 4.97
CA SER A 135 -6.18 26.64 5.34
C SER A 135 -6.80 25.47 4.60
N GLU A 136 -6.58 25.37 3.28
CA GLU A 136 -7.07 24.25 2.46
C GLU A 136 -6.36 22.93 2.79
N GLY A 137 -5.06 22.98 3.13
CA GLY A 137 -4.34 21.81 3.65
C GLY A 137 -4.98 21.28 4.95
N GLY A 138 -5.34 22.17 5.87
CA GLY A 138 -6.08 21.81 7.08
C GLY A 138 -7.48 21.26 6.79
N VAL A 139 -8.21 21.83 5.83
CA VAL A 139 -9.53 21.31 5.40
C VAL A 139 -9.41 19.89 4.84
N LEU A 140 -8.38 19.64 4.02
CA LEU A 140 -8.10 18.34 3.44
C LEU A 140 -7.76 17.28 4.50
N VAL A 141 -6.89 17.61 5.47
CA VAL A 141 -6.58 16.72 6.61
C VAL A 141 -7.85 16.39 7.41
N ASN A 142 -8.65 17.41 7.76
CA ASN A 142 -9.90 17.20 8.49
C ASN A 142 -10.88 16.31 7.71
N ARG A 143 -10.91 16.44 6.37
CA ARG A 143 -11.75 15.61 5.51
C ARG A 143 -11.38 14.12 5.60
N PHE A 144 -10.09 13.79 5.54
CA PHE A 144 -9.63 12.41 5.74
C PHE A 144 -10.01 11.87 7.11
N GLY A 145 -9.77 12.64 8.18
CA GLY A 145 -10.08 12.23 9.55
C GLY A 145 -11.57 12.00 9.80
N VAL A 146 -12.45 12.84 9.23
CA VAL A 146 -13.91 12.68 9.34
C VAL A 146 -14.38 11.41 8.63
N LEU A 147 -13.93 11.16 7.40
CA LEU A 147 -14.29 9.96 6.65
C LEU A 147 -13.80 8.69 7.37
N TYR A 148 -12.55 8.69 7.85
CA TYR A 148 -12.02 7.59 8.65
C TYR A 148 -12.88 7.33 9.89
N SER A 149 -13.22 8.37 10.65
CA SER A 149 -14.05 8.25 11.86
C SER A 149 -15.44 7.71 11.57
N GLN A 150 -16.02 8.04 10.41
CA GLN A 150 -17.32 7.53 9.99
C GLN A 150 -17.24 6.05 9.57
N LEU A 151 -16.17 5.62 8.89
CA LEU A 151 -15.91 4.20 8.64
C LEU A 151 -15.70 3.42 9.95
N ASP A 152 -15.01 4.00 10.92
CA ASP A 152 -14.80 3.40 12.24
C ASP A 152 -16.11 3.23 13.01
N GLN A 153 -17.01 4.20 12.93
CA GLN A 153 -18.37 4.06 13.45
C GLN A 153 -19.15 2.92 12.78
N GLN A 154 -18.98 2.70 11.46
CA GLN A 154 -19.58 1.54 10.79
C GLN A 154 -18.96 0.22 11.23
N ASN A 155 -17.65 0.20 11.52
CA ASN A 155 -16.97 -0.96 12.07
C ASN A 155 -17.54 -1.34 13.45
N GLU A 156 -17.70 -0.36 14.34
CA GLU A 156 -18.27 -0.56 15.66
C GLU A 156 -19.75 -0.99 15.61
N LEU A 157 -20.54 -0.43 14.68
CA LEU A 157 -21.91 -0.87 14.45
C LEU A 157 -21.96 -2.33 14.02
N ALA A 158 -21.06 -2.74 13.12
CA ALA A 158 -20.97 -4.13 12.70
C ALA A 158 -20.55 -5.07 13.86
N ASN A 159 -19.70 -4.63 14.79
CA ASN A 159 -19.30 -5.41 15.99
C ASN A 159 -20.54 -5.66 16.85
N GLN A 160 -21.33 -4.60 17.10
CA GLN A 160 -22.56 -4.68 17.87
C GLN A 160 -23.64 -5.55 17.19
N GLN A 161 -23.74 -5.49 15.87
CA GLN A 161 -24.64 -6.36 15.10
C GLN A 161 -24.24 -7.83 15.22
N LEU A 162 -22.96 -8.18 15.02
CA LEU A 162 -22.48 -9.56 15.18
C LEU A 162 -22.76 -10.10 16.58
N LYS A 163 -22.49 -9.29 17.60
CA LYS A 163 -22.76 -9.64 19.00
C LYS A 163 -24.24 -9.91 19.27
N THR A 164 -25.11 -9.05 18.74
CA THR A 164 -26.57 -9.20 18.89
C THR A 164 -27.06 -10.46 18.18
N ILE A 165 -26.62 -10.67 16.93
CA ILE A 165 -27.00 -11.85 16.14
C ILE A 165 -26.49 -13.14 16.79
N ALA A 166 -25.25 -13.16 17.31
CA ALA A 166 -24.69 -14.29 18.04
C ALA A 166 -25.49 -14.65 19.30
N SER A 167 -25.96 -13.64 20.04
CA SER A 167 -26.83 -13.83 21.19
C SER A 167 -28.18 -14.42 20.79
N GLU A 168 -28.79 -13.93 19.72
CA GLU A 168 -30.06 -14.45 19.21
C GLU A 168 -29.93 -15.90 18.71
N ILE A 169 -28.85 -16.23 18.01
CA ILE A 169 -28.54 -17.61 17.60
C ILE A 169 -28.45 -18.53 18.82
N SER A 170 -27.76 -18.10 19.88
CA SER A 170 -27.61 -18.89 21.11
C SER A 170 -28.96 -19.17 21.78
N VAL A 171 -29.84 -18.17 21.85
CA VAL A 171 -31.20 -18.32 22.41
C VAL A 171 -32.04 -19.27 21.58
N LEU A 172 -32.00 -19.17 20.25
CA LEU A 172 -32.71 -20.08 19.35
C LEU A 172 -32.15 -21.51 19.43
N ALA A 173 -30.83 -21.65 19.56
CA ALA A 173 -30.18 -22.95 19.69
C ALA A 173 -30.62 -23.69 20.95
N GLU A 174 -30.70 -22.99 22.10
CA GLU A 174 -31.22 -23.54 23.34
C GLU A 174 -32.69 -23.96 23.19
N GLY A 175 -33.54 -23.09 22.64
CA GLY A 175 -34.96 -23.39 22.43
C GLY A 175 -35.21 -24.60 21.52
N ILE A 176 -34.41 -24.76 20.44
CA ILE A 176 -34.51 -25.91 19.55
C ILE A 176 -34.04 -27.20 20.24
N ALA A 177 -32.97 -27.13 21.05
CA ALA A 177 -32.49 -28.29 21.81
C ALA A 177 -33.52 -28.75 22.86
N ASP A 178 -34.18 -27.82 23.54
CA ASP A 178 -35.27 -28.12 24.47
C ASP A 178 -36.47 -28.74 23.75
N LEU A 179 -36.82 -28.23 22.56
CA LEU A 179 -37.87 -28.83 21.71
C LEU A 179 -37.50 -30.24 21.25
N ASN A 180 -36.23 -30.52 20.91
CA ASN A 180 -35.77 -31.87 20.59
C ASN A 180 -35.99 -32.85 21.75
N ILE A 181 -35.74 -32.43 23.00
CA ILE A 181 -36.00 -33.25 24.19
C ILE A 181 -37.50 -33.52 24.33
N GLN A 182 -38.34 -32.49 24.20
CA GLN A 182 -39.80 -32.62 24.33
C GLN A 182 -40.41 -33.51 23.24
N ILE A 183 -39.93 -33.39 22.00
CA ILE A 183 -40.39 -34.20 20.86
C ILE A 183 -39.99 -35.67 21.06
N SER A 184 -38.72 -35.93 21.40
CA SER A 184 -38.21 -37.30 21.59
C SER A 184 -38.93 -38.02 22.73
N THR A 185 -39.18 -37.34 23.85
CA THR A 185 -39.91 -37.92 25.00
C THR A 185 -41.40 -38.17 24.70
N SER A 186 -42.04 -37.29 23.91
CA SER A 186 -43.44 -37.44 23.52
C SER A 186 -43.67 -38.60 22.54
N GLN A 187 -42.76 -38.80 21.59
CA GLN A 187 -42.83 -39.91 20.61
C GLN A 187 -42.60 -41.29 21.25
N GLY A 188 -41.81 -41.38 22.32
CA GLY A 188 -41.57 -42.62 23.06
C GLY A 188 -42.76 -43.14 23.88
N SER A 189 -43.80 -42.33 24.10
CA SER A 189 -44.90 -42.64 25.02
C SER A 189 -46.12 -43.29 24.35
N SER A 190 -46.26 -43.19 23.02
CA SER A 190 -47.30 -43.85 22.21
C SER A 190 -46.99 -43.65 20.72
N ALA A 191 -46.72 -44.71 19.97
CA ALA A 191 -46.42 -44.65 18.53
C ALA A 191 -47.57 -44.09 17.64
N ALA A 192 -48.69 -43.66 18.23
CA ALA A 192 -49.92 -43.25 17.55
C ALA A 192 -50.22 -41.74 17.65
N SER A 193 -49.34 -40.91 18.22
CA SER A 193 -49.58 -39.46 18.31
C SER A 193 -48.29 -38.66 18.12
N SER A 194 -48.11 -38.09 16.92
CA SER A 194 -47.04 -37.14 16.63
C SER A 194 -47.28 -35.82 17.40
N PRO A 195 -46.28 -35.26 18.09
CA PRO A 195 -46.43 -33.99 18.81
C PRO A 195 -46.37 -32.80 17.83
N ASN A 196 -47.44 -32.61 17.07
CA ASN A 196 -47.48 -31.70 15.92
C ASN A 196 -47.14 -30.25 16.27
N ASP A 197 -47.69 -29.71 17.36
CA ASP A 197 -47.45 -28.33 17.77
C ASP A 197 -45.99 -28.09 18.19
N LEU A 198 -45.33 -29.08 18.79
CA LEU A 198 -43.90 -29.01 19.12
C LEU A 198 -43.04 -29.03 17.86
N LEU A 199 -43.43 -29.81 16.86
CA LEU A 199 -42.75 -29.84 15.56
C LEU A 199 -42.93 -28.49 14.82
N ASP A 200 -44.12 -27.89 14.86
CA ASP A 200 -44.37 -26.53 14.33
C ASP A 200 -43.50 -25.48 15.04
N GLN A 201 -43.44 -25.50 16.38
CA GLN A 201 -42.58 -24.60 17.16
C GLN A 201 -41.11 -24.76 16.80
N ARG A 202 -40.65 -26.01 16.59
CA ARG A 202 -39.27 -26.30 16.19
C ARG A 202 -38.98 -25.77 14.79
N ASP A 203 -39.87 -26.00 13.83
CA ASP A 203 -39.72 -25.52 12.46
C ASP A 203 -39.70 -23.99 12.39
N GLU A 204 -40.54 -23.30 13.17
CA GLU A 204 -40.53 -21.84 13.27
C GLU A 204 -39.26 -21.31 13.92
N ALA A 205 -38.76 -21.95 14.99
CA ALA A 205 -37.49 -21.59 15.60
C ALA A 205 -36.31 -21.76 14.63
N ILE A 206 -36.30 -22.83 13.84
CA ILE A 206 -35.31 -23.06 12.78
C ILE A 206 -35.43 -22.01 11.68
N ARG A 207 -36.65 -21.64 11.27
CA ARG A 207 -36.88 -20.58 10.27
C ARG A 207 -36.32 -19.24 10.76
N ARG A 208 -36.52 -18.90 12.03
CA ARG A 208 -35.90 -17.70 12.65
C ARG A 208 -34.38 -17.81 12.71
N LEU A 209 -33.85 -18.99 13.03
CA LEU A 209 -32.41 -19.22 13.00
C LEU A 209 -31.83 -19.02 11.59
N ALA A 210 -32.57 -19.45 10.57
CA ALA A 210 -32.22 -19.26 9.16
C ALA A 210 -32.25 -17.79 8.70
N GLU A 211 -32.96 -16.89 9.39
CA GLU A 211 -32.81 -15.44 9.14
C GLU A 211 -31.43 -14.92 9.59
N LEU A 212 -30.83 -15.56 10.60
CA LEU A 212 -29.61 -15.09 11.25
C LEU A 212 -28.35 -15.69 10.64
N VAL A 213 -28.37 -16.97 10.28
CA VAL A 213 -27.21 -17.71 9.78
C VAL A 213 -27.63 -18.86 8.85
N GLY A 214 -26.76 -19.25 7.92
CA GLY A 214 -26.96 -20.46 7.13
C GLY A 214 -27.06 -21.70 8.01
N VAL A 215 -28.09 -22.54 7.78
CA VAL A 215 -28.37 -23.75 8.57
C VAL A 215 -28.40 -25.00 7.70
N GLN A 216 -27.86 -26.09 8.23
CA GLN A 216 -27.91 -27.44 7.66
C GLN A 216 -28.51 -28.39 8.69
N ILE A 217 -29.53 -29.15 8.29
CA ILE A 217 -30.32 -29.99 9.21
C ILE A 217 -30.15 -31.45 8.83
N ILE A 218 -29.90 -32.30 9.84
CA ILE A 218 -29.85 -33.75 9.70
C ILE A 218 -30.82 -34.36 10.72
N GLU A 219 -31.83 -35.06 10.23
CA GLU A 219 -32.78 -35.78 11.08
C GLU A 219 -32.19 -37.11 11.57
N GLN A 220 -32.52 -37.50 12.80
CA GLN A 220 -32.12 -38.78 13.41
C GLN A 220 -33.30 -39.75 13.53
N ASN A 221 -32.99 -41.04 13.66
CA ASN A 221 -34.00 -42.10 13.78
C ASN A 221 -34.91 -41.97 15.01
N ASP A 222 -34.51 -41.17 16.01
CA ASP A 222 -35.23 -40.93 17.26
C ASP A 222 -36.10 -39.65 17.24
N GLY A 223 -36.24 -39.02 16.07
CA GLY A 223 -37.03 -37.79 15.87
C GLY A 223 -36.33 -36.49 16.28
N THR A 224 -35.14 -36.58 16.87
CA THR A 224 -34.28 -35.41 17.11
C THR A 224 -33.61 -34.95 15.83
N ILE A 225 -33.16 -33.68 15.82
CA ILE A 225 -32.42 -33.11 14.70
C ILE A 225 -31.06 -32.60 15.15
N ASN A 226 -30.07 -32.75 14.28
CA ASN A 226 -28.79 -32.08 14.39
C ASN A 226 -28.80 -30.86 13.46
N ILE A 227 -28.27 -29.74 13.95
CA ILE A 227 -28.16 -28.51 13.17
C ILE A 227 -26.70 -28.07 13.15
N SER A 228 -26.17 -27.89 11.95
CA SER A 228 -24.89 -27.22 11.72
C SER A 228 -25.11 -25.85 11.10
N ILE A 229 -24.24 -24.90 11.41
CA ILE A 229 -24.25 -23.54 10.84
C ILE A 229 -23.09 -23.31 9.89
N GLY A 230 -23.28 -22.39 8.94
CA GLY A 230 -22.29 -22.04 7.92
C GLY A 230 -21.78 -23.27 7.15
N ASN A 231 -20.46 -23.42 7.07
CA ASN A 231 -19.78 -24.51 6.36
C ASN A 231 -19.68 -25.83 7.15
N GLY A 232 -20.69 -26.15 7.97
CA GLY A 232 -20.83 -27.45 8.64
C GLY A 232 -20.49 -27.47 10.12
N GLN A 233 -20.42 -26.32 10.77
CA GLN A 233 -20.10 -26.20 12.20
C GLN A 233 -21.27 -26.66 13.09
N PRO A 234 -21.17 -27.76 13.86
CA PRO A 234 -22.31 -28.31 14.60
C PRO A 234 -22.71 -27.39 15.74
N LEU A 235 -23.93 -26.86 15.68
CA LEU A 235 -24.55 -26.00 16.69
C LEU A 235 -25.42 -26.80 17.65
N ILE A 236 -26.22 -27.74 17.14
CA ILE A 236 -27.09 -28.64 17.91
C ILE A 236 -26.83 -30.09 17.52
N VAL A 237 -26.65 -30.94 18.52
CA VAL A 237 -26.52 -32.39 18.36
C VAL A 237 -27.48 -33.09 19.32
N GLY A 238 -28.60 -33.58 18.81
CA GLY A 238 -29.68 -34.16 19.60
C GLY A 238 -30.22 -33.18 20.65
N ALA A 239 -29.90 -33.42 21.92
CA ALA A 239 -30.30 -32.61 23.07
C ALA A 239 -29.25 -31.58 23.52
N GLN A 240 -28.06 -31.59 22.91
CA GLN A 240 -26.97 -30.68 23.27
C GLN A 240 -26.89 -29.53 22.27
N PHE A 241 -26.58 -28.32 22.76
CA PHE A 241 -26.32 -27.15 21.93
C PHE A 241 -25.02 -26.45 22.34
N ARG A 242 -24.46 -25.66 21.42
CA ARG A 242 -23.36 -24.73 21.66
C ARG A 242 -23.87 -23.30 21.62
N THR A 243 -23.21 -22.40 22.33
CA THR A 243 -23.48 -20.96 22.26
C THR A 243 -22.53 -20.29 21.29
N VAL A 244 -23.04 -19.28 20.58
CA VAL A 244 -22.28 -18.39 19.70
C VAL A 244 -22.04 -17.07 20.42
N GLY A 245 -20.85 -16.51 20.30
CA GLY A 245 -20.50 -15.20 20.85
C GLY A 245 -19.52 -14.48 19.93
N THR A 246 -19.08 -13.30 20.36
CA THR A 246 -17.99 -12.57 19.71
C THR A 246 -16.87 -12.28 20.70
N ILE A 247 -15.65 -12.16 20.19
CA ILE A 247 -14.47 -11.69 20.91
C ILE A 247 -13.68 -10.75 20.00
N PRO A 248 -12.84 -9.84 20.54
CA PRO A 248 -11.91 -9.09 19.71
C PRO A 248 -11.07 -10.03 18.86
N GLY A 249 -10.92 -9.71 17.57
CA GLY A 249 -10.23 -10.53 16.60
C GLY A 249 -8.77 -10.75 16.97
N ARG A 250 -8.26 -11.92 16.60
CA ARG A 250 -6.85 -12.28 16.83
C ARG A 250 -5.90 -11.40 16.01
N ASP A 251 -6.30 -11.10 14.78
CA ASP A 251 -5.50 -10.42 13.77
C ASP A 251 -5.68 -8.90 13.83
N ASP A 252 -6.83 -8.45 14.31
CA ASP A 252 -7.18 -7.05 14.53
C ASP A 252 -8.22 -6.96 15.65
N ALA A 253 -7.84 -6.39 16.80
CA ALA A 253 -8.72 -6.28 17.95
C ALA A 253 -9.90 -5.31 17.75
N SER A 254 -9.86 -4.47 16.69
CA SER A 254 -11.00 -3.61 16.31
C SER A 254 -12.09 -4.39 15.57
N ILE A 255 -11.81 -5.60 15.10
CA ILE A 255 -12.75 -6.42 14.34
C ILE A 255 -13.10 -7.67 15.16
N ASP A 256 -14.34 -7.78 15.62
CA ASP A 256 -14.79 -8.95 16.38
C ASP A 256 -14.80 -10.22 15.51
N ASP A 257 -14.21 -11.29 16.07
CA ASP A 257 -14.33 -12.67 15.61
C ASP A 257 -15.56 -13.36 16.20
N VAL A 258 -16.24 -14.17 15.39
CA VAL A 258 -17.35 -15.02 15.84
C VAL A 258 -16.78 -16.32 16.41
N VAL A 259 -17.23 -16.69 17.62
CA VAL A 259 -16.73 -17.87 18.33
C VAL A 259 -17.85 -18.78 18.80
N PHE A 260 -17.53 -20.06 18.97
CA PHE A 260 -18.32 -20.93 19.83
C PHE A 260 -17.79 -20.93 21.27
N SER A 261 -18.73 -20.84 22.21
CA SER A 261 -18.49 -21.02 23.64
C SER A 261 -19.22 -22.27 24.15
N ASN A 262 -18.77 -22.81 25.28
CA ASN A 262 -19.53 -23.80 26.04
C ASN A 262 -20.51 -23.10 27.00
N ARG A 263 -21.38 -23.89 27.65
CA ARG A 263 -22.34 -23.42 28.66
C ARG A 263 -21.71 -22.72 29.88
N THR A 264 -20.40 -22.88 30.12
CA THR A 264 -19.66 -22.20 31.18
C THR A 264 -18.94 -20.93 30.71
N GLY A 265 -19.15 -20.51 29.46
CA GLY A 265 -18.53 -19.32 28.86
C GLY A 265 -17.09 -19.52 28.37
N THR A 266 -16.56 -20.74 28.40
CA THR A 266 -15.23 -21.05 27.88
C THR A 266 -15.26 -21.07 26.35
N ILE A 267 -14.36 -20.30 25.74
CA ILE A 267 -14.20 -20.23 24.28
C ILE A 267 -13.60 -21.54 23.78
N ASN A 268 -14.20 -22.12 22.74
CA ASN A 268 -13.78 -23.42 22.20
C ASN A 268 -13.16 -23.31 20.81
N SER A 269 -13.59 -22.34 19.98
CA SER A 269 -13.13 -22.20 18.59
C SER A 269 -13.60 -20.88 17.97
N VAL A 270 -12.73 -20.20 17.22
CA VAL A 270 -13.10 -19.14 16.27
C VAL A 270 -13.70 -19.77 15.02
N ILE A 271 -14.82 -19.23 14.54
CA ILE A 271 -15.60 -19.78 13.42
C ILE A 271 -15.92 -18.75 12.33
N THR A 272 -15.41 -17.51 12.43
CA THR A 272 -15.73 -16.37 11.53
C THR A 272 -15.70 -16.78 10.05
N ALA A 273 -14.57 -17.35 9.60
CA ALA A 273 -14.36 -17.76 8.20
C ALA A 273 -15.26 -18.92 7.72
N GLN A 274 -15.95 -19.62 8.63
CA GLN A 274 -16.88 -20.70 8.28
C GLN A 274 -18.34 -20.25 8.31
N ILE A 275 -18.65 -19.04 8.79
CA ILE A 275 -20.01 -18.51 8.79
C ILE A 275 -20.37 -18.01 7.39
N THR A 276 -21.53 -18.43 6.90
CA THR A 276 -22.10 -18.01 5.62
C THR A 276 -23.61 -17.87 5.76
N GLY A 277 -24.23 -17.01 4.95
CA GLY A 277 -25.69 -16.86 4.92
C GLY A 277 -26.30 -16.11 6.11
N GLY A 278 -27.55 -15.67 5.94
CA GLY A 278 -28.31 -14.94 6.95
C GLY A 278 -27.69 -13.57 7.27
N LYS A 279 -28.26 -12.88 8.26
CA LYS A 279 -27.76 -11.55 8.68
C LYS A 279 -26.29 -11.58 9.11
N MET A 280 -25.84 -12.64 9.79
CA MET A 280 -24.44 -12.75 10.25
C MET A 280 -23.47 -12.81 9.07
N GLY A 281 -23.75 -13.65 8.07
CA GLY A 281 -22.95 -13.70 6.83
C GLY A 281 -22.91 -12.35 6.12
N GLY A 282 -24.06 -11.67 6.00
CA GLY A 282 -24.12 -10.34 5.38
C GLY A 282 -23.29 -9.26 6.09
N VAL A 283 -23.14 -9.31 7.42
CA VAL A 283 -22.27 -8.39 8.17
C VAL A 283 -20.79 -8.73 7.95
N ILE A 284 -20.43 -10.01 7.94
CA ILE A 284 -19.05 -10.47 7.70
C ILE A 284 -18.62 -10.10 6.27
N ASP A 285 -19.45 -10.42 5.27
CA ASP A 285 -19.19 -10.08 3.87
C ASP A 285 -19.04 -8.57 3.68
N PHE A 286 -19.89 -7.75 4.31
CA PHE A 286 -19.77 -6.29 4.26
C PHE A 286 -18.41 -5.80 4.79
N ARG A 287 -17.93 -6.38 5.89
CA ARG A 287 -16.64 -6.03 6.48
C ARG A 287 -15.47 -6.38 5.57
N GLU A 288 -15.51 -7.56 4.98
CA GLU A 288 -14.43 -8.09 4.15
C GLU A 288 -14.38 -7.42 2.77
N GLN A 289 -15.55 -7.22 2.14
CA GLN A 289 -15.64 -6.78 0.75
C GLN A 289 -15.73 -5.27 0.58
N ILE A 290 -16.22 -4.54 1.59
CA ILE A 290 -16.45 -3.08 1.49
C ILE A 290 -15.64 -2.33 2.55
N LEU A 291 -15.87 -2.62 3.82
CA LEU A 291 -15.37 -1.75 4.89
C LEU A 291 -13.85 -1.79 5.02
N SER A 292 -13.24 -2.98 5.07
CA SER A 292 -11.80 -3.13 5.19
C SER A 292 -11.03 -2.57 3.96
N PRO A 293 -11.44 -2.88 2.72
CA PRO A 293 -10.89 -2.21 1.54
C PRO A 293 -11.03 -0.69 1.57
N ALA A 294 -12.17 -0.15 2.03
CA ALA A 294 -12.37 1.30 2.11
C ALA A 294 -11.38 1.99 3.06
N PHE A 295 -11.08 1.39 4.22
CA PHE A 295 -10.03 1.92 5.12
C PHE A 295 -8.66 1.93 4.46
N ARG A 296 -8.27 0.82 3.81
CA ARG A 296 -6.95 0.70 3.19
C ARG A 296 -6.79 1.65 2.01
N GLU A 297 -7.79 1.79 1.17
CA GLU A 297 -7.74 2.69 0.01
C GLU A 297 -7.74 4.16 0.43
N LEU A 298 -8.64 4.55 1.34
CA LEU A 298 -8.68 5.93 1.85
C LEU A 298 -7.35 6.31 2.52
N GLY A 299 -6.79 5.40 3.31
CA GLY A 299 -5.52 5.62 3.96
C GLY A 299 -4.31 5.54 3.01
N ARG A 300 -4.37 4.75 1.94
CA ARG A 300 -3.35 4.71 0.88
C ARG A 300 -3.25 6.06 0.19
N VAL A 301 -4.39 6.66 -0.18
CA VAL A 301 -4.42 8.01 -0.78
C VAL A 301 -3.83 9.06 0.17
N ALA A 302 -4.20 9.03 1.45
CA ALA A 302 -3.67 9.97 2.44
C ALA A 302 -2.15 9.84 2.64
N VAL A 303 -1.65 8.61 2.77
CA VAL A 303 -0.21 8.33 2.90
C VAL A 303 0.55 8.79 1.66
N SER A 304 0.07 8.43 0.46
CA SER A 304 0.74 8.79 -0.78
C SER A 304 0.80 10.30 -0.98
N LEU A 305 -0.30 11.01 -0.71
CA LEU A 305 -0.34 12.47 -0.71
C LEU A 305 0.67 13.06 0.28
N SER A 306 0.61 12.64 1.54
CA SER A 306 1.50 13.16 2.59
C SER A 306 2.97 12.95 2.25
N PHE A 307 3.32 11.76 1.75
CA PHE A 307 4.70 11.41 1.40
C PHE A 307 5.22 12.27 0.24
N SER A 308 4.50 12.29 -0.88
CA SER A 308 4.93 13.00 -2.10
C SER A 308 4.89 14.52 -1.97
N VAL A 309 3.91 15.09 -1.26
CA VAL A 309 3.91 16.53 -0.96
C VAL A 309 5.06 16.88 -0.02
N ASN A 310 5.37 16.05 0.97
CA ASN A 310 6.52 16.27 1.84
C ASN A 310 7.84 16.18 1.09
N GLU A 311 8.03 15.13 0.28
CA GLU A 311 9.24 14.93 -0.52
C GLU A 311 9.50 16.16 -1.41
N GLN A 312 8.48 16.65 -2.13
CA GLN A 312 8.63 17.84 -2.96
C GLN A 312 8.77 19.14 -2.13
N HIS A 313 8.10 19.25 -0.98
CA HIS A 313 8.20 20.45 -0.14
C HIS A 313 9.58 20.54 0.55
N GLU A 314 10.19 19.41 0.94
CA GLU A 314 11.52 19.32 1.55
C GLU A 314 12.63 19.72 0.56
N GLU A 315 12.43 19.53 -0.75
CA GLU A 315 13.31 20.05 -1.82
C GLU A 315 13.23 21.58 -2.00
N GLY A 316 12.25 22.22 -1.37
CA GLY A 316 12.03 23.65 -1.42
C GLY A 316 12.77 24.45 -0.36
N MET A 317 12.60 25.77 -0.45
CA MET A 317 13.08 26.75 0.50
C MET A 317 11.97 27.73 0.86
N ASP A 318 11.88 28.08 2.15
CA ASP A 318 10.85 28.95 2.72
C ASP A 318 11.19 30.45 2.60
N LEU A 319 10.43 31.35 3.26
CA LEU A 319 10.67 32.80 3.18
C LEU A 319 11.89 33.27 3.99
N GLU A 320 12.29 32.51 5.00
CA GLU A 320 13.45 32.74 5.86
C GLU A 320 14.75 32.21 5.24
N GLY A 321 14.61 31.36 4.22
CA GLY A 321 15.70 30.67 3.56
C GLY A 321 15.97 29.29 4.14
N ASP A 322 15.13 28.81 5.07
CA ASP A 322 15.25 27.48 5.64
C ASP A 322 14.74 26.42 4.64
N ILE A 323 15.33 25.23 4.70
CA ILE A 323 15.10 24.08 3.80
C ILE A 323 14.69 22.85 4.61
N ASN A 324 14.31 21.76 3.94
CA ASN A 324 13.98 20.48 4.57
C ASN A 324 12.82 20.59 5.59
N GLN A 325 11.79 21.35 5.22
CA GLN A 325 10.56 21.47 5.99
C GLN A 325 9.47 20.59 5.39
N ARG A 326 8.68 19.95 6.24
CA ARG A 326 7.56 19.09 5.84
C ARG A 326 6.27 19.87 5.78
N PHE A 327 5.42 19.56 4.80
CA PHE A 327 4.08 20.13 4.72
C PHE A 327 3.11 19.42 5.70
N PHE A 328 3.15 18.10 5.70
CA PHE A 328 2.37 17.19 6.53
C PHE A 328 3.26 16.42 7.51
N SER A 329 2.66 15.84 8.55
CA SER A 329 3.37 15.00 9.52
C SER A 329 4.07 13.80 8.86
N ASP A 330 5.17 13.33 9.45
CA ASP A 330 5.92 12.18 8.96
C ASP A 330 5.17 10.85 9.10
N MET A 331 4.69 10.33 7.97
CA MET A 331 4.06 9.02 7.88
C MET A 331 4.99 7.86 8.24
N ASN A 332 6.30 8.05 8.31
CA ASN A 332 7.29 7.07 8.75
C ASN A 332 7.88 7.35 10.13
N SER A 333 7.30 8.29 10.89
CA SER A 333 7.69 8.47 12.29
C SER A 333 7.67 7.12 13.03
N SER A 334 8.63 6.93 13.93
CA SER A 334 8.80 5.65 14.64
C SER A 334 7.51 5.15 15.32
N THR A 335 6.68 6.08 15.77
CA THR A 335 5.37 5.77 16.38
C THR A 335 4.38 5.22 15.35
N LEU A 336 4.25 5.86 14.17
CA LEU A 336 3.33 5.39 13.14
C LEU A 336 3.82 4.08 12.49
N ALA A 337 5.14 3.96 12.27
CA ALA A 337 5.73 2.73 11.75
C ALA A 337 5.47 1.50 12.63
N GLN A 338 5.44 1.67 13.96
CA GLN A 338 5.08 0.61 14.90
C GLN A 338 3.56 0.34 14.96
N ARG A 339 2.71 1.37 14.81
CA ARG A 339 1.24 1.21 14.79
C ARG A 339 0.73 0.40 13.59
N ARG A 340 1.51 0.33 12.51
CA ARG A 340 1.21 -0.53 11.35
C ARG A 340 1.37 -2.01 11.65
N VAL A 341 1.90 -2.39 12.81
CA VAL A 341 2.14 -3.78 13.20
C VAL A 341 1.19 -4.20 14.31
N ILE A 342 0.38 -5.22 14.03
CA ILE A 342 -0.42 -5.92 15.02
C ILE A 342 0.28 -7.23 15.36
N ILE A 343 0.48 -7.43 16.66
CA ILE A 343 1.12 -8.64 17.20
C ILE A 343 0.02 -9.64 17.50
N ASP A 344 0.16 -10.85 16.96
CA ASP A 344 -0.74 -11.95 17.25
C ASP A 344 -0.66 -12.32 18.75
N GLY A 345 -1.82 -12.46 19.39
CA GLY A 345 -1.91 -12.69 20.83
C GLY A 345 -1.30 -14.01 21.34
N ASP A 346 -1.02 -14.96 20.45
CA ASP A 346 -0.31 -16.20 20.78
C ASP A 346 1.22 -16.05 20.75
N ASN A 347 1.75 -14.94 20.22
CA ASN A 347 3.19 -14.71 20.22
C ASN A 347 3.71 -14.58 21.65
N ASN A 348 4.85 -15.21 21.92
CA ASN A 348 5.43 -15.20 23.26
C ASN A 348 6.73 -14.38 23.28
N ASN A 349 6.86 -13.46 24.25
CA ASN A 349 8.05 -12.60 24.44
C ASN A 349 8.41 -11.67 23.26
N THR A 350 7.45 -11.28 22.43
CA THR A 350 7.63 -10.25 21.39
C THR A 350 7.01 -8.90 21.82
N SER A 351 7.59 -7.82 21.32
CA SER A 351 7.20 -6.42 21.60
C SER A 351 6.89 -5.67 20.31
N SER A 352 6.09 -4.60 20.39
CA SER A 352 5.82 -3.71 19.25
C SER A 352 7.07 -2.94 18.79
N SER A 353 8.14 -2.95 19.59
CA SER A 353 9.44 -2.41 19.21
C SER A 353 10.28 -3.35 18.34
N ASP A 354 9.94 -4.64 18.29
CA ASP A 354 10.73 -5.65 17.59
C ASP A 354 10.52 -5.62 16.07
N VAL A 355 9.34 -5.16 15.65
CA VAL A 355 8.95 -5.05 14.23
C VAL A 355 8.32 -3.69 13.99
N ASN A 356 8.76 -3.00 12.95
CA ASN A 356 8.10 -1.80 12.45
C ASN A 356 8.01 -1.83 10.91
N VAL A 357 7.08 -1.07 10.35
CA VAL A 357 6.86 -0.99 8.89
C VAL A 357 7.01 0.46 8.43
N THR A 358 8.02 0.69 7.60
CA THR A 358 8.24 1.97 6.93
C THR A 358 7.84 1.88 5.47
N ILE A 359 7.32 2.97 4.93
CA ILE A 359 6.93 3.13 3.53
C ILE A 359 8.09 3.79 2.80
N ARG A 360 8.42 3.29 1.63
CA ARG A 360 9.66 3.62 0.93
C ARG A 360 9.40 4.03 -0.51
N ASP A 361 8.39 3.43 -1.12
CA ASP A 361 7.88 3.86 -2.42
C ASP A 361 6.35 3.82 -2.38
N VAL A 362 5.72 4.98 -2.56
CA VAL A 362 4.26 5.10 -2.55
C VAL A 362 3.61 4.61 -3.85
N ASN A 363 4.37 4.51 -4.94
CA ASN A 363 3.89 4.02 -6.23
C ASN A 363 3.63 2.51 -6.19
N GLU A 364 4.46 1.77 -5.45
CA GLU A 364 4.35 0.31 -5.31
C GLU A 364 3.36 -0.12 -4.22
N LEU A 365 2.83 0.81 -3.42
CA LEU A 365 1.89 0.48 -2.35
C LEU A 365 0.64 -0.19 -2.88
N THR A 366 0.32 -1.35 -2.31
CA THR A 366 -0.95 -2.03 -2.55
C THR A 366 -1.97 -1.70 -1.47
N SER A 367 -3.24 -1.94 -1.76
CA SER A 367 -4.33 -1.89 -0.77
C SER A 367 -4.55 -3.24 -0.11
N SER A 368 -3.48 -3.78 0.45
CA SER A 368 -3.51 -5.02 1.19
C SER A 368 -2.87 -4.87 2.56
N ASP A 369 -3.35 -5.69 3.48
CA ASP A 369 -2.63 -6.04 4.69
C ASP A 369 -1.72 -7.24 4.41
N TYR A 370 -0.76 -7.52 5.29
CA TYR A 370 0.19 -8.61 5.12
C TYR A 370 0.32 -9.44 6.40
N ALA A 371 0.53 -10.75 6.26
CA ALA A 371 0.84 -11.62 7.39
C ALA A 371 2.31 -12.06 7.33
N LEU A 372 3.11 -11.61 8.29
CA LEU A 372 4.47 -12.09 8.53
C LEU A 372 4.42 -13.25 9.51
N SER A 373 4.86 -14.43 9.10
CA SER A 373 4.87 -15.64 9.94
C SER A 373 6.25 -16.24 10.03
N PHE A 374 6.61 -16.75 11.21
CA PHE A 374 7.88 -17.40 11.48
C PHE A 374 7.69 -18.91 11.67
N SER A 375 8.57 -19.70 11.07
CA SER A 375 8.53 -21.17 11.17
C SER A 375 9.94 -21.78 11.14
N GLY A 376 10.06 -23.02 11.61
CA GLY A 376 11.29 -23.82 11.47
C GLY A 376 11.88 -24.27 12.81
N THR A 377 12.69 -25.32 12.74
CA THR A 377 13.39 -25.91 13.89
C THR A 377 14.89 -25.69 13.75
N GLY A 378 15.42 -24.62 14.38
CA GLY A 378 16.83 -24.23 14.27
C GLY A 378 16.95 -22.78 13.80
N ASN A 379 17.32 -22.57 12.53
CA ASN A 379 17.22 -21.25 11.91
C ASN A 379 15.75 -20.96 11.59
N LEU A 380 15.25 -19.81 12.05
CA LEU A 380 13.88 -19.37 11.75
C LEU A 380 13.78 -18.94 10.30
N SER A 381 12.79 -19.45 9.59
CA SER A 381 12.38 -18.92 8.30
C SER A 381 11.19 -17.99 8.48
N TYR A 382 11.17 -16.90 7.74
CA TYR A 382 10.01 -16.01 7.64
C TYR A 382 9.28 -16.24 6.31
N SER A 383 7.97 -16.03 6.34
CA SER A 383 7.11 -15.96 5.16
C SER A 383 6.22 -14.74 5.31
N LEU A 384 6.16 -13.92 4.27
CA LEU A 384 5.25 -12.79 4.19
C LEU A 384 4.20 -13.08 3.13
N VAL A 385 2.93 -12.94 3.51
CA VAL A 385 1.78 -13.22 2.65
C VAL A 385 0.95 -11.96 2.50
N ARG A 386 0.63 -11.57 1.27
CA ARG A 386 -0.32 -10.49 0.99
C ARG A 386 -1.74 -11.03 1.16
N LEU A 387 -2.56 -10.38 1.99
CA LEU A 387 -3.86 -10.91 2.40
C LEU A 387 -4.98 -10.67 1.38
N SER A 388 -4.83 -9.71 0.47
CA SER A 388 -5.84 -9.46 -0.58
C SER A 388 -5.96 -10.59 -1.59
N ASP A 389 -4.87 -11.29 -1.88
CA ASP A 389 -4.78 -12.36 -2.90
C ASP A 389 -4.21 -13.69 -2.35
N ASN A 390 -3.81 -13.71 -1.08
CA ASN A 390 -3.12 -14.82 -0.43
C ASN A 390 -1.80 -15.24 -1.12
N GLU A 391 -1.14 -14.30 -1.81
CA GLU A 391 0.14 -14.55 -2.46
C GLU A 391 1.30 -14.50 -1.44
N VAL A 392 2.20 -15.47 -1.50
CA VAL A 392 3.47 -15.43 -0.74
C VAL A 392 4.43 -14.49 -1.47
N VAL A 393 4.52 -13.25 -0.99
CA VAL A 393 5.29 -12.18 -1.65
C VAL A 393 6.78 -12.28 -1.37
N THR A 394 7.18 -12.80 -0.21
CA THR A 394 8.60 -13.04 0.10
C THR A 394 8.79 -14.09 1.19
N THR A 395 9.92 -14.79 1.14
CA THR A 395 10.35 -15.73 2.16
C THR A 395 11.86 -15.62 2.37
N GLY A 396 12.34 -15.97 3.56
CA GLY A 396 13.77 -15.97 3.84
C GLY A 396 14.12 -16.68 5.14
N THR A 397 15.41 -16.70 5.48
CA THR A 397 15.91 -17.30 6.72
C THR A 397 16.58 -16.23 7.57
N LEU A 398 16.22 -16.16 8.85
CA LEU A 398 16.85 -15.31 9.85
C LEU A 398 18.17 -15.90 10.35
N THR A 399 19.18 -15.05 10.49
CA THR A 399 20.52 -15.40 10.99
C THR A 399 20.75 -14.94 12.44
N ASN A 400 19.71 -14.45 13.12
CA ASN A 400 19.77 -13.80 14.46
C ASN A 400 20.73 -12.59 14.52
N ILE A 401 21.02 -11.97 13.38
CA ILE A 401 21.72 -10.69 13.28
C ILE A 401 20.66 -9.65 12.91
N TYR A 402 20.54 -8.61 13.73
CA TYR A 402 19.58 -7.52 13.56
C TYR A 402 20.29 -6.18 13.41
N PRO A 403 19.69 -5.18 12.73
CA PRO A 403 18.35 -5.22 12.12
C PRO A 403 18.30 -6.05 10.81
N VAL A 404 17.11 -6.56 10.48
CA VAL A 404 16.82 -7.20 9.18
C VAL A 404 15.73 -6.42 8.48
N ASN A 405 16.00 -5.97 7.26
CA ASN A 405 15.03 -5.22 6.45
C ASN A 405 14.52 -6.11 5.31
N ILE A 406 13.21 -6.26 5.24
CA ILE A 406 12.52 -7.05 4.21
C ILE A 406 11.75 -6.07 3.32
N TRP A 407 12.11 -6.01 2.05
CA TRP A 407 11.53 -5.09 1.06
C TRP A 407 10.44 -5.78 0.24
N VAL A 408 9.29 -5.14 0.09
CA VAL A 408 8.10 -5.71 -0.56
C VAL A 408 7.08 -4.61 -0.89
N ASP A 409 6.58 -4.54 -2.11
CA ASP A 409 5.47 -3.65 -2.52
C ASP A 409 5.63 -2.20 -1.98
N GLY A 410 6.80 -1.58 -2.14
CA GLY A 410 7.09 -0.25 -1.61
C GLY A 410 7.25 -0.14 -0.09
N LEU A 411 7.18 -1.24 0.65
CA LEU A 411 7.35 -1.33 2.10
C LEU A 411 8.76 -1.82 2.47
N SER A 412 9.23 -1.38 3.63
CA SER A 412 10.34 -1.99 4.35
C SER A 412 9.88 -2.42 5.73
N VAL A 413 9.79 -3.75 5.90
CA VAL A 413 9.48 -4.40 7.18
C VAL A 413 10.79 -4.59 7.91
N ASN A 414 10.97 -3.82 8.99
CA ASN A 414 12.19 -3.77 9.76
C ASN A 414 12.03 -4.65 11.01
N LEU A 415 12.87 -5.67 11.13
CA LEU A 415 13.01 -6.50 12.33
C LEU A 415 14.18 -5.93 13.14
N GLU A 416 13.89 -5.12 14.15
CA GLU A 416 14.88 -4.37 14.93
C GLU A 416 15.60 -5.25 15.96
N SER A 417 14.85 -6.14 16.60
CA SER A 417 15.32 -7.10 17.59
C SER A 417 14.34 -8.25 17.72
N GLY A 418 14.74 -9.34 18.37
CA GLY A 418 13.75 -10.30 18.84
C GLY A 418 14.35 -11.55 19.47
N PRO A 419 13.62 -12.19 20.39
CA PRO A 419 13.61 -13.63 20.54
C PRO A 419 12.47 -14.24 19.70
N PHE A 420 12.35 -13.90 18.41
CA PHE A 420 11.32 -14.49 17.52
C PHE A 420 11.36 -16.02 17.62
N ALA A 421 10.19 -16.65 17.54
CA ALA A 421 10.02 -18.09 17.69
C ALA A 421 9.17 -18.67 16.55
N SER A 422 9.29 -19.99 16.36
CA SER A 422 8.46 -20.69 15.39
C SER A 422 7.02 -20.66 15.86
N GLY A 423 6.11 -20.21 14.98
CA GLY A 423 4.70 -19.97 15.30
C GLY A 423 4.36 -18.52 15.52
N ASP A 424 5.35 -17.62 15.70
CA ASP A 424 5.07 -16.19 15.82
C ASP A 424 4.48 -15.64 14.51
N ARG A 425 3.50 -14.74 14.65
CA ARG A 425 2.78 -14.11 13.54
C ARG A 425 2.52 -12.63 13.79
N PHE A 426 2.64 -11.81 12.76
CA PHE A 426 2.38 -10.38 12.80
C PHE A 426 1.50 -9.99 11.61
N ILE A 427 0.51 -9.13 11.85
CA ILE A 427 -0.30 -8.53 10.79
C ILE A 427 0.20 -7.12 10.55
N LEU A 428 0.52 -6.82 9.30
CA LEU A 428 1.01 -5.53 8.87
C LEU A 428 -0.12 -4.81 8.13
N GLN A 429 -0.49 -3.62 8.58
CA GLN A 429 -1.55 -2.78 8.03
C GLN A 429 -0.93 -1.43 7.59
N PRO A 430 -0.25 -1.36 6.44
CA PRO A 430 0.58 -0.21 6.10
C PRO A 430 -0.22 1.07 5.88
N THR A 431 -1.41 0.95 5.30
CA THR A 431 -2.22 2.07 4.83
C THR A 431 -3.49 2.30 5.64
N ARG A 432 -4.02 1.30 6.37
CA ARG A 432 -5.33 1.35 7.06
C ARG A 432 -5.57 2.64 7.87
N PHE A 433 -4.54 3.12 8.57
CA PHE A 433 -4.64 4.29 9.46
C PHE A 433 -4.19 5.61 8.83
N GLY A 434 -3.74 5.61 7.57
CA GLY A 434 -3.20 6.80 6.90
C GLY A 434 -4.10 8.02 6.97
N ALA A 435 -5.39 7.83 6.72
CA ALA A 435 -6.38 8.91 6.74
C ALA A 435 -6.72 9.44 8.15
N ARG A 436 -6.45 8.64 9.19
CA ARG A 436 -6.56 9.07 10.59
C ARG A 436 -5.33 9.85 11.02
N ASP A 437 -4.16 9.38 10.57
CA ASP A 437 -2.87 9.80 11.11
C ASP A 437 -2.22 10.95 10.31
N ILE A 438 -2.69 11.25 9.09
CA ILE A 438 -2.27 12.44 8.35
C ILE A 438 -2.60 13.70 9.15
N ASP A 439 -1.63 14.59 9.28
CA ASP A 439 -1.79 15.88 9.97
C ASP A 439 -0.97 16.97 9.26
N LEU A 440 -1.35 18.23 9.48
CA LEU A 440 -0.65 19.40 8.93
C LEU A 440 0.52 19.79 9.85
N GLU A 441 1.74 19.87 9.31
CA GLU A 441 2.93 20.26 10.07
C GLU A 441 3.21 21.77 9.96
N ILE A 442 2.84 22.39 8.83
CA ILE A 442 3.07 23.83 8.59
C ILE A 442 2.03 24.67 9.33
N GLU A 443 2.48 25.42 10.34
CA GLU A 443 1.63 26.33 11.12
C GLU A 443 1.64 27.77 10.63
N SER A 444 2.70 28.21 9.94
CA SER A 444 2.94 29.61 9.59
C SER A 444 3.22 29.78 8.10
N THR A 445 2.82 30.92 7.53
CA THR A 445 2.90 31.20 6.09
C THR A 445 4.32 31.25 5.54
N GLU A 446 5.25 31.60 6.41
CA GLU A 446 6.64 31.82 6.11
C GLU A 446 7.40 30.51 5.86
N ASN A 447 7.04 29.46 6.60
CA ASN A 447 7.53 28.08 6.49
C ASN A 447 7.15 27.35 5.17
N LEU A 448 6.33 27.97 4.31
CA LEU A 448 5.96 27.35 3.03
C LEU A 448 7.12 27.45 2.04
N ALA A 449 7.68 26.28 1.71
CA ALA A 449 8.89 26.09 0.94
C ALA A 449 8.64 26.18 -0.57
N PHE A 450 8.23 27.36 -1.05
CA PHE A 450 7.80 27.57 -2.45
C PHE A 450 8.94 27.87 -3.42
N ALA A 451 10.09 28.30 -2.91
CA ALA A 451 11.27 28.60 -3.69
C ALA A 451 12.16 27.37 -3.86
N VAL A 452 13.09 27.40 -4.82
CA VAL A 452 14.17 26.41 -4.91
C VAL A 452 15.44 26.99 -4.29
N PRO A 453 16.19 26.23 -3.46
CA PRO A 453 17.36 26.77 -2.75
C PRO A 453 18.58 27.04 -3.64
N VAL A 454 18.61 26.53 -4.87
CA VAL A 454 19.72 26.71 -5.81
C VAL A 454 19.32 27.60 -6.98
N VAL A 455 20.16 28.59 -7.29
CA VAL A 455 20.03 29.43 -8.49
C VAL A 455 21.32 29.40 -9.30
N ALA A 456 21.18 29.33 -10.63
CA ALA A 456 22.29 29.36 -11.56
C ALA A 456 22.17 30.59 -12.47
N THR A 457 23.12 31.52 -12.37
CA THR A 457 23.12 32.79 -13.11
C THR A 457 24.27 32.87 -14.09
N ALA A 458 23.97 33.22 -15.34
CA ALA A 458 24.99 33.53 -16.34
C ALA A 458 25.57 34.92 -16.10
N SER A 459 26.90 35.07 -16.19
CA SER A 459 27.54 36.38 -16.11
C SER A 459 27.10 37.29 -17.27
N SER A 460 26.89 38.57 -16.97
CA SER A 460 26.60 39.58 -17.99
C SER A 460 27.78 39.88 -18.92
N GLU A 461 28.97 39.40 -18.56
CA GLU A 461 30.19 39.51 -19.37
C GLU A 461 30.32 38.37 -20.40
N ASN A 462 29.44 37.36 -20.34
CA ASN A 462 29.45 36.25 -21.29
C ASN A 462 29.26 36.76 -22.73
N SER A 463 30.10 36.30 -23.64
CA SER A 463 30.02 36.63 -25.07
C SER A 463 29.29 35.55 -25.88
N GLY A 464 29.19 34.33 -25.35
CA GLY A 464 28.42 33.24 -25.94
C GLY A 464 26.91 33.33 -25.70
N THR A 465 26.18 32.37 -26.26
CA THR A 465 24.71 32.27 -26.13
C THR A 465 24.31 31.22 -25.07
N GLY A 466 25.20 30.94 -24.12
CA GLY A 466 24.96 29.93 -23.09
C GLY A 466 23.86 30.36 -22.12
N ILE A 467 22.96 29.45 -21.77
CA ILE A 467 21.89 29.69 -20.79
C ILE A 467 21.82 28.55 -19.79
N THR A 468 21.51 28.86 -18.54
CA THR A 468 21.27 27.89 -17.46
C THR A 468 19.78 27.63 -17.30
N THR A 469 19.44 26.43 -16.87
CA THR A 469 18.17 26.15 -16.23
C THR A 469 18.22 26.56 -14.77
N SER A 470 17.04 26.61 -14.17
CA SER A 470 16.90 26.58 -12.71
C SER A 470 17.50 25.29 -12.16
N GLY A 471 18.27 25.36 -11.07
CA GLY A 471 18.81 24.16 -10.43
C GLY A 471 17.68 23.25 -9.96
N ARG A 472 17.88 21.94 -10.02
CA ARG A 472 16.99 20.91 -9.46
C ARG A 472 17.66 20.30 -8.24
N ILE A 473 16.92 20.10 -7.15
CA ILE A 473 17.45 19.44 -5.95
C ILE A 473 17.35 17.92 -6.15
N LEU A 474 18.37 17.20 -5.69
CA LEU A 474 18.46 15.74 -5.76
C LEU A 474 18.61 15.12 -4.37
N ASP A 475 19.29 15.82 -3.46
CA ASP A 475 19.50 15.41 -2.06
C ASP A 475 19.82 16.66 -1.23
N ILE A 476 18.81 17.14 -0.50
CA ILE A 476 18.92 18.33 0.36
C ILE A 476 19.76 18.07 1.62
N ASP A 477 19.94 16.80 2.01
CA ASP A 477 20.77 16.39 3.16
C ASP A 477 22.26 16.28 2.81
N ASN A 478 22.63 16.49 1.54
CA ASN A 478 24.00 16.52 1.10
C ASN A 478 24.79 17.63 1.83
N ALA A 479 26.05 17.35 2.18
CA ALA A 479 26.92 18.30 2.89
C ALA A 479 27.14 19.65 2.16
N THR A 480 26.79 19.74 0.88
CA THR A 480 26.82 20.98 0.09
C THR A 480 25.79 22.00 0.58
N PHE A 481 24.68 21.56 1.17
CA PHE A 481 23.72 22.41 1.86
C PHE A 481 24.14 22.53 3.33
N SER A 482 24.79 23.66 3.68
CA SER A 482 25.40 23.85 5.00
C SER A 482 24.38 23.85 6.14
N THR A 483 24.80 23.40 7.33
CA THR A 483 24.07 23.60 8.59
C THR A 483 24.18 25.04 9.13
N THR A 484 24.91 25.91 8.43
CA THR A 484 24.96 27.35 8.67
C THR A 484 24.06 28.01 7.63
N ALA A 485 23.02 28.71 8.08
CA ALA A 485 21.90 29.15 7.24
C ALA A 485 22.32 29.85 5.94
N ASN A 486 21.61 29.53 4.86
CA ASN A 486 21.52 30.29 3.61
C ASN A 486 22.76 30.34 2.70
N GLU A 487 23.63 29.33 2.74
CA GLU A 487 24.82 29.26 1.87
C GLU A 487 25.07 27.84 1.32
N LEU A 488 25.49 27.76 0.05
CA LEU A 488 26.08 26.55 -0.52
C LEU A 488 27.53 26.44 -0.07
N THR A 489 27.99 25.25 0.31
CA THR A 489 29.37 25.01 0.75
C THR A 489 30.06 23.95 -0.12
N PRO A 490 30.90 24.35 -1.08
CA PRO A 490 31.13 25.72 -1.55
C PRO A 490 30.05 26.19 -2.55
N PRO A 491 29.88 27.51 -2.75
CA PRO A 491 29.24 28.01 -3.96
C PRO A 491 30.11 27.66 -5.17
N ILE A 492 29.48 27.49 -6.34
CA ILE A 492 30.15 26.93 -7.51
C ILE A 492 30.24 27.96 -8.64
N LEU A 493 31.40 28.02 -9.29
CA LEU A 493 31.61 28.77 -10.53
C LEU A 493 31.91 27.79 -11.66
N ILE A 494 31.06 27.78 -12.67
CA ILE A 494 31.32 27.10 -13.93
C ILE A 494 32.00 28.08 -14.86
N ARG A 495 33.20 27.75 -15.34
CA ARG A 495 33.95 28.59 -16.28
C ARG A 495 34.29 27.83 -17.55
N PHE A 496 33.86 28.34 -18.69
CA PHE A 496 34.16 27.75 -19.99
C PHE A 496 35.59 28.05 -20.41
N THR A 497 36.35 26.99 -20.69
CA THR A 497 37.73 27.05 -21.17
C THR A 497 37.83 26.90 -22.69
N SER A 498 36.76 26.41 -23.32
CA SER A 498 36.50 26.42 -24.75
C SER A 498 35.01 26.29 -25.01
N GLY A 499 34.56 26.44 -26.26
CA GLY A 499 33.15 26.25 -26.58
C GLY A 499 32.59 24.86 -26.28
N SER A 500 33.45 23.86 -26.03
CA SER A 500 33.06 22.48 -25.70
C SER A 500 33.65 21.95 -24.39
N ARG A 501 34.27 22.82 -23.57
CA ARG A 501 34.90 22.43 -22.30
C ARG A 501 34.69 23.47 -21.21
N TYR A 502 34.46 23.02 -19.98
CA TYR A 502 34.35 23.88 -18.80
C TYR A 502 35.08 23.28 -17.60
N ASP A 503 35.33 24.14 -16.61
CA ASP A 503 35.76 23.75 -15.27
C ASP A 503 34.68 24.10 -14.26
N VAL A 504 34.64 23.34 -13.17
CA VAL A 504 33.86 23.63 -11.98
C VAL A 504 34.83 24.03 -10.87
N LEU A 505 34.60 25.20 -10.30
CA LEU A 505 35.48 25.84 -9.32
C LEU A 505 34.71 26.14 -8.04
N ASP A 506 35.41 26.06 -6.92
CA ASP A 506 34.94 26.56 -5.64
C ASP A 506 35.02 28.10 -5.67
N ASN A 507 33.86 28.73 -5.54
CA ASN A 507 33.68 30.17 -5.65
C ASN A 507 33.52 30.86 -4.29
N THR A 508 33.99 30.25 -3.20
CA THR A 508 33.88 30.82 -1.85
C THR A 508 34.56 32.21 -1.76
N ASP A 509 35.61 32.44 -2.54
CA ASP A 509 36.18 33.77 -2.81
C ASP A 509 36.06 34.10 -4.31
N PRO A 510 35.03 34.84 -4.74
CA PRO A 510 34.82 35.17 -6.16
C PRO A 510 35.96 35.96 -6.80
N SER A 511 36.80 36.63 -5.99
CA SER A 511 37.98 37.34 -6.51
C SER A 511 39.16 36.40 -6.81
N ASN A 512 39.12 35.19 -6.25
CA ASN A 512 40.12 34.16 -6.46
C ASN A 512 39.49 32.74 -6.39
N PRO A 513 38.67 32.35 -7.38
CA PRO A 513 38.06 31.02 -7.41
C PRO A 513 39.12 29.93 -7.43
N ILE A 514 38.96 28.92 -6.57
CA ILE A 514 39.92 27.82 -6.42
C ILE A 514 39.34 26.52 -6.98
N GLN A 515 40.15 25.47 -7.06
CA GLN A 515 39.69 24.18 -7.55
C GLN A 515 38.83 23.46 -6.51
N MET A 516 37.78 22.78 -6.98
CA MET A 516 37.01 21.81 -6.18
C MET A 516 37.92 20.69 -5.64
N VAL A 517 37.49 19.98 -4.59
CA VAL A 517 38.15 18.75 -4.14
C VAL A 517 37.09 17.64 -4.06
N PRO A 518 37.09 16.64 -4.99
CA PRO A 518 38.05 16.45 -6.07
C PRO A 518 37.86 17.51 -7.19
N PRO A 519 38.92 17.96 -7.87
CA PRO A 519 38.79 18.92 -8.97
C PRO A 519 37.91 18.39 -10.08
N MET A 520 37.07 19.22 -10.69
CA MET A 520 36.20 18.87 -11.81
C MET A 520 36.58 19.74 -13.01
N ARG A 521 37.69 19.37 -13.67
CA ARG A 521 38.30 20.18 -14.73
C ARG A 521 38.09 19.57 -16.12
N ASN A 522 38.07 20.44 -17.12
CA ASN A 522 38.00 20.09 -18.53
C ASN A 522 36.82 19.14 -18.87
N GLN A 523 35.70 19.37 -18.19
CA GLN A 523 34.48 18.61 -18.38
C GLN A 523 33.94 18.84 -19.79
N MET A 524 33.36 17.81 -20.38
CA MET A 524 32.86 17.88 -21.75
C MET A 524 31.53 18.64 -21.79
N PHE A 525 31.38 19.51 -22.79
CA PHE A 525 30.14 20.19 -23.11
C PHE A 525 29.82 20.01 -24.59
N ILE A 526 28.58 19.65 -24.89
CA ILE A 526 28.08 19.46 -26.25
C ILE A 526 27.32 20.73 -26.67
N PRO A 527 27.88 21.58 -27.55
CA PRO A 527 27.26 22.87 -27.87
C PRO A 527 25.94 22.71 -28.61
N GLY A 528 24.95 23.49 -28.20
CA GLY A 528 23.61 23.51 -28.79
C GLY A 528 22.65 22.47 -28.23
N PHE A 529 23.08 21.64 -27.28
CA PHE A 529 22.24 20.69 -26.55
C PHE A 529 22.19 21.04 -25.06
N PRO A 530 21.16 20.61 -24.31
CA PRO A 530 21.18 20.64 -22.85
C PRO A 530 22.27 19.71 -22.32
N ASN A 531 23.10 20.20 -21.41
CA ASN A 531 24.15 19.44 -20.73
C ASN A 531 23.94 19.55 -19.24
N ASP A 532 23.72 18.41 -18.61
CA ASP A 532 23.71 18.26 -17.17
C ASP A 532 25.14 18.35 -16.63
N ILE A 533 25.34 19.25 -15.66
CA ILE A 533 26.69 19.62 -15.22
C ILE A 533 27.18 18.71 -14.10
N PHE A 534 26.29 18.27 -13.22
CA PHE A 534 26.62 17.39 -12.11
C PHE A 534 26.05 15.99 -12.33
N THR A 535 26.59 15.04 -11.59
CA THR A 535 26.09 13.67 -11.58
C THR A 535 24.80 13.60 -10.77
N GLU A 536 23.80 12.88 -11.29
CA GLU A 536 22.61 12.51 -10.51
C GLU A 536 22.85 11.28 -9.63
N ASP A 537 23.92 10.54 -9.89
CA ASP A 537 24.31 9.37 -9.12
C ASP A 537 25.00 9.79 -7.81
N SER A 538 24.32 9.53 -6.68
CA SER A 538 24.79 9.86 -5.32
C SER A 538 26.06 9.13 -4.90
N ARG A 539 26.45 8.08 -5.63
CA ARG A 539 27.62 7.25 -5.36
C ARG A 539 28.73 7.47 -6.38
N ALA A 540 28.57 8.42 -7.29
CA ALA A 540 29.60 8.80 -8.23
C ALA A 540 30.83 9.35 -7.50
N THR A 541 32.00 8.87 -7.89
CA THR A 541 33.28 9.28 -7.30
C THR A 541 34.29 9.66 -8.37
N SER A 542 35.22 10.51 -7.98
CA SER A 542 36.37 10.86 -8.81
C SER A 542 37.68 10.62 -8.10
N ILE A 543 38.69 10.36 -8.93
CA ILE A 543 40.10 10.28 -8.59
C ILE A 543 40.82 11.22 -9.54
N GLN A 544 41.75 12.01 -9.03
CA GLN A 544 42.64 12.81 -9.87
C GLN A 544 44.09 12.49 -9.55
N SER A 545 44.93 12.40 -10.58
CA SER A 545 46.38 12.46 -10.41
C SER A 545 46.83 13.81 -9.84
N VAL A 546 47.87 13.79 -9.02
CA VAL A 546 48.50 15.02 -8.51
C VAL A 546 48.98 15.93 -9.65
N ASP A 547 48.82 17.24 -9.48
CA ASP A 547 49.27 18.23 -10.45
C ASP A 547 50.81 18.22 -10.54
N ALA A 548 51.29 17.80 -11.71
CA ALA A 548 52.50 18.07 -12.50
C ALA A 548 53.86 18.42 -11.85
N SER A 549 53.97 18.54 -10.53
CA SER A 549 55.24 18.65 -9.80
C SER A 549 56.16 17.45 -10.03
N VAL A 550 55.60 16.32 -10.50
CA VAL A 550 56.30 15.14 -10.97
C VAL A 550 56.37 15.18 -12.50
N GLY A 551 57.36 15.88 -13.06
CA GLY A 551 57.58 15.82 -14.52
C GLY A 551 58.56 16.80 -15.11
N VAL A 552 59.08 17.75 -14.33
CA VAL A 552 60.04 18.75 -14.81
C VAL A 552 61.40 18.11 -15.16
N SER A 553 61.60 17.79 -16.44
CA SER A 553 62.91 17.38 -16.98
C SER A 553 63.72 18.59 -17.45
N GLN A 554 65.04 18.62 -17.19
CA GLN A 554 65.95 19.66 -17.71
C GLN A 554 66.52 19.35 -19.10
N THR A 555 66.28 18.15 -19.63
CA THR A 555 66.88 17.72 -20.91
C THR A 555 65.88 16.89 -21.72
N GLY A 556 65.23 17.53 -22.70
CA GLY A 556 64.39 16.87 -23.71
C GLY A 556 62.87 16.99 -23.47
N ALA A 557 62.10 16.52 -24.46
CA ALA A 557 60.64 16.56 -24.51
C ALA A 557 59.99 15.36 -23.77
N ASN A 558 60.40 15.09 -22.53
CA ASN A 558 59.89 13.96 -21.74
C ASN A 558 59.27 14.47 -20.43
N ASN A 559 58.02 14.09 -20.15
CA ASN A 559 57.30 14.40 -18.91
C ASN A 559 57.65 13.47 -17.72
N LEU A 560 58.52 12.48 -17.92
CA LEU A 560 59.00 11.54 -16.90
C LEU A 560 57.93 10.60 -16.30
N TYR A 561 56.73 10.52 -16.88
CA TYR A 561 55.73 9.54 -16.47
C TYR A 561 56.19 8.11 -16.77
N ALA A 562 56.31 7.31 -15.72
CA ALA A 562 56.51 5.87 -15.85
C ALA A 562 55.28 5.19 -16.49
N ALA A 563 55.50 4.03 -17.10
CA ALA A 563 54.40 3.15 -17.51
C ALA A 563 53.60 2.69 -16.28
N THR A 564 52.27 2.70 -16.40
CA THR A 564 51.31 2.39 -15.34
C THR A 564 50.37 1.30 -15.81
N VAL A 565 50.08 0.32 -14.96
CA VAL A 565 48.98 -0.63 -15.18
C VAL A 565 47.72 -0.13 -14.48
N ILE A 566 46.64 -0.03 -15.26
CA ILE A 566 45.32 0.44 -14.82
C ILE A 566 44.34 -0.72 -14.94
N SER A 567 43.58 -0.97 -13.87
CA SER A 567 42.58 -2.02 -13.80
C SER A 567 41.23 -1.43 -13.39
N ALA A 568 40.15 -1.95 -13.99
CA ALA A 568 38.79 -1.62 -13.60
C ALA A 568 37.91 -2.86 -13.42
N SER A 569 36.92 -2.75 -12.54
CA SER A 569 35.83 -3.70 -12.39
C SER A 569 34.52 -2.98 -12.09
N TYR A 570 33.40 -3.59 -12.44
CA TYR A 570 32.06 -3.09 -12.18
C TYR A 570 31.29 -4.12 -11.37
N ARG A 571 30.74 -3.70 -10.22
CA ARG A 571 29.78 -4.47 -9.44
C ARG A 571 28.39 -3.95 -9.76
N ASP A 572 27.55 -4.79 -10.36
CA ASP A 572 26.14 -4.47 -10.59
C ASP A 572 25.42 -4.26 -9.24
N PRO A 573 24.81 -3.09 -9.00
CA PRO A 573 24.25 -2.75 -7.69
C PRO A 573 23.00 -3.57 -7.34
N THR A 574 22.26 -4.03 -8.35
CA THR A 574 21.02 -4.80 -8.17
C THR A 574 21.30 -6.30 -7.96
N THR A 575 22.26 -6.85 -8.72
CA THR A 575 22.55 -8.29 -8.74
C THR A 575 23.82 -8.68 -7.98
N ASN A 576 24.63 -7.70 -7.54
CA ASN A 576 25.94 -7.88 -6.90
C ASN A 576 27.01 -8.62 -7.73
N LEU A 577 26.77 -8.86 -9.02
CA LEU A 577 27.72 -9.51 -9.94
C LEU A 577 28.91 -8.58 -10.25
N ILE A 578 30.14 -9.12 -10.21
CA ILE A 578 31.36 -8.37 -10.53
C ILE A 578 31.85 -8.74 -11.94
N THR A 579 31.92 -7.73 -12.81
CA THR A 579 32.55 -7.80 -14.12
C THR A 579 33.93 -7.16 -14.06
N THR A 580 34.99 -7.89 -14.41
CA THR A 580 36.35 -7.34 -14.51
C THR A 580 36.70 -7.04 -15.97
N PHE A 581 37.41 -5.94 -16.21
CA PHE A 581 37.81 -5.51 -17.54
C PHE A 581 39.30 -5.78 -17.79
N PRO A 582 39.74 -5.96 -19.04
CA PRO A 582 41.16 -6.05 -19.37
C PRO A 582 41.93 -4.82 -18.90
N ASN A 583 43.15 -5.02 -18.41
CA ASN A 583 44.00 -3.91 -17.96
C ASN A 583 44.36 -2.99 -19.13
N VAL A 584 44.43 -1.70 -18.85
CA VAL A 584 45.03 -0.68 -19.71
C VAL A 584 46.45 -0.43 -19.22
N THR A 585 47.44 -0.53 -20.10
CA THR A 585 48.85 -0.27 -19.76
C THR A 585 49.35 0.93 -20.54
N THR A 586 49.76 1.99 -19.83
CA THR A 586 50.34 3.19 -20.45
C THR A 586 51.80 2.96 -20.81
N THR A 587 52.34 3.78 -21.71
CA THR A 587 53.76 3.75 -22.08
C THR A 587 54.57 4.87 -21.41
N LEU A 588 55.90 4.72 -21.40
CA LEU A 588 56.80 5.70 -20.81
C LEU A 588 56.67 7.04 -21.54
N ASN A 589 56.44 8.11 -20.77
CA ASN A 589 56.17 9.46 -21.23
C ASN A 589 54.89 9.65 -22.06
N ASP A 590 53.88 8.76 -21.95
CA ASP A 590 52.55 9.08 -22.49
C ASP A 590 52.06 10.41 -21.89
N SER A 591 51.53 11.30 -22.72
CA SER A 591 50.87 12.53 -22.23
C SER A 591 49.60 12.17 -21.47
N ALA A 592 49.15 13.05 -20.58
CA ALA A 592 47.90 12.84 -19.84
C ALA A 592 46.70 12.68 -20.78
N ALA A 593 46.70 13.41 -21.91
CA ALA A 593 45.73 13.26 -23.00
C ALA A 593 45.66 11.83 -23.53
N SER A 594 46.82 11.25 -23.84
CA SER A 594 46.94 9.86 -24.32
C SER A 594 46.41 8.87 -23.28
N ILE A 595 46.80 9.05 -22.01
CA ILE A 595 46.37 8.18 -20.90
C ILE A 595 44.85 8.26 -20.71
N ALA A 596 44.27 9.46 -20.68
CA ALA A 596 42.82 9.64 -20.57
C ALA A 596 42.07 8.99 -21.74
N SER A 597 42.58 9.15 -22.98
CA SER A 597 42.03 8.46 -24.15
C SER A 597 42.08 6.93 -24.01
N GLN A 598 43.19 6.38 -23.52
CA GLN A 598 43.33 4.94 -23.29
C GLN A 598 42.32 4.45 -22.24
N ILE A 599 42.09 5.20 -21.15
CA ILE A 599 41.08 4.88 -20.12
C ILE A 599 39.67 4.89 -20.71
N ASN A 600 39.29 5.96 -21.42
CA ASN A 600 37.97 6.10 -22.05
C ASN A 600 37.67 4.97 -23.05
N THR A 601 38.69 4.54 -23.81
CA THR A 601 38.53 3.42 -24.76
C THR A 601 38.56 2.04 -24.08
N GLY A 602 39.26 1.91 -22.96
CA GLY A 602 39.45 0.64 -22.25
C GLY A 602 38.29 0.27 -21.32
N PHE A 603 37.61 1.27 -20.75
CA PHE A 603 36.54 1.06 -19.76
C PHE A 603 35.27 1.84 -20.12
N ASN A 604 34.32 1.16 -20.75
CA ASN A 604 33.02 1.74 -21.10
C ASN A 604 32.18 1.94 -19.83
N GLY A 605 32.00 3.19 -19.39
CA GLY A 605 31.34 3.56 -18.13
C GLY A 605 32.23 4.32 -17.14
N ILE A 606 33.51 4.49 -17.47
CA ILE A 606 34.42 5.42 -16.79
C ILE A 606 34.71 6.58 -17.74
N THR A 607 34.67 7.80 -17.22
CA THR A 607 35.07 9.00 -17.98
C THR A 607 36.38 9.52 -17.45
N ALA A 608 37.38 9.68 -18.31
CA ALA A 608 38.65 10.30 -18.00
C ALA A 608 38.84 11.60 -18.79
N SER A 609 39.23 12.66 -18.10
CA SER A 609 39.65 13.93 -18.69
C SER A 609 41.12 14.19 -18.33
N ALA A 610 41.80 14.97 -19.16
CA ALA A 610 43.17 15.37 -18.91
C ALA A 610 43.33 16.88 -19.12
N HIS A 611 44.29 17.46 -18.42
CA HIS A 611 44.75 18.82 -18.65
C HIS A 611 46.19 18.97 -18.18
N THR A 612 46.93 19.92 -18.73
CA THR A 612 48.28 20.23 -18.28
C THR A 612 48.32 21.67 -17.79
N GLU A 613 48.89 21.90 -16.62
CA GLU A 613 49.05 23.24 -16.06
C GLU A 613 50.50 23.44 -15.59
N VAL A 614 51.08 24.58 -15.93
CA VAL A 614 52.45 24.95 -15.58
C VAL A 614 52.45 26.34 -14.99
N THR A 615 52.92 26.49 -13.75
CA THR A 615 53.13 27.81 -13.15
C THR A 615 54.51 28.32 -13.50
N LEU A 616 54.58 29.53 -14.07
CA LEU A 616 55.81 30.29 -14.29
C LEU A 616 55.88 31.42 -13.26
N ALA A 617 57.01 31.56 -12.59
CA ALA A 617 57.23 32.57 -11.56
C ALA A 617 58.64 33.19 -11.64
N ASN A 618 58.91 34.20 -10.80
CA ASN A 618 60.26 34.72 -10.53
C ASN A 618 61.12 34.97 -11.79
N GLN A 619 60.55 35.59 -12.82
CA GLN A 619 61.24 35.88 -14.08
C GLN A 619 62.45 36.82 -13.86
N GLY A 620 63.63 36.39 -14.29
CA GLY A 620 64.83 37.22 -14.32
C GLY A 620 64.78 38.31 -15.40
N GLY A 621 65.55 39.38 -15.23
CA GLY A 621 65.66 40.43 -16.25
C GLY A 621 66.22 39.89 -17.57
N GLY A 622 65.53 40.15 -18.68
CA GLY A 622 65.93 39.71 -20.02
C GLY A 622 65.60 38.24 -20.33
N THR A 623 64.70 37.62 -19.57
CA THR A 623 64.25 36.25 -19.86
C THR A 623 63.45 36.20 -21.15
N THR A 624 63.79 35.26 -22.03
CA THR A 624 63.07 34.99 -23.28
C THR A 624 62.76 33.50 -23.35
N ILE A 625 61.54 33.14 -23.76
CA ILE A 625 61.10 31.74 -23.80
C ILE A 625 60.49 31.36 -25.15
N THR A 626 60.45 30.06 -25.42
CA THR A 626 59.47 29.46 -26.35
C THR A 626 58.55 28.52 -25.58
N VAL A 627 57.30 28.45 -25.99
CA VAL A 627 56.29 27.52 -25.45
C VAL A 627 55.86 26.61 -26.59
N ASN A 628 55.97 25.30 -26.43
CA ASN A 628 55.69 24.29 -27.46
C ASN A 628 56.30 24.59 -28.84
N GLY A 629 57.50 25.19 -28.84
CA GLY A 629 58.25 25.56 -30.04
C GLY A 629 57.95 26.96 -30.60
N GLU A 630 56.93 27.64 -30.09
CA GLU A 630 56.54 29.00 -30.51
C GLU A 630 57.21 30.07 -29.64
N ALA A 631 57.77 31.11 -30.26
CA ALA A 631 58.43 32.18 -29.52
C ALA A 631 57.42 33.09 -28.81
N VAL A 632 57.65 33.35 -27.52
CA VAL A 632 56.83 34.28 -26.73
C VAL A 632 57.47 35.66 -26.76
N VAL A 633 56.70 36.66 -27.17
CA VAL A 633 57.16 38.05 -27.32
C VAL A 633 56.81 38.84 -26.06
N GLY A 634 57.79 39.61 -25.55
CA GLY A 634 57.61 40.46 -24.37
C GLY A 634 58.66 40.23 -23.30
N LEU A 635 58.72 41.13 -22.32
CA LEU A 635 59.70 41.10 -21.23
C LEU A 635 59.07 40.94 -19.84
N ASP A 636 57.73 40.90 -19.76
CA ASP A 636 56.97 40.68 -18.54
C ASP A 636 55.82 39.69 -18.81
N PHE A 637 55.20 39.20 -17.73
CA PHE A 637 54.13 38.21 -17.83
C PHE A 637 52.85 38.72 -18.50
N ASN A 638 52.53 40.02 -18.42
CA ASN A 638 51.35 40.56 -19.13
C ASN A 638 51.54 40.45 -20.65
N ALA A 639 52.71 40.88 -21.14
CA ALA A 639 53.03 40.78 -22.56
C ALA A 639 53.11 39.33 -23.04
N TRP A 640 53.56 38.41 -22.18
CA TRP A 640 53.59 36.98 -22.49
C TRP A 640 52.19 36.37 -22.60
N VAL A 641 51.25 36.75 -21.73
CA VAL A 641 49.85 36.34 -21.82
C VAL A 641 49.26 36.74 -23.17
N ASP A 642 49.42 37.99 -23.57
CA ASP A 642 48.93 38.49 -24.87
C ASP A 642 49.58 37.74 -26.04
N SER A 643 50.91 37.55 -26.00
CA SER A 643 51.65 36.85 -27.06
C SER A 643 51.25 35.39 -27.20
N ILE A 644 50.87 34.71 -26.10
CA ILE A 644 50.46 33.30 -26.12
C ILE A 644 49.03 33.18 -26.60
N ASN A 645 48.10 33.95 -26.01
CA ASN A 645 46.68 33.85 -26.31
C ASN A 645 46.31 34.34 -27.71
N THR A 646 47.13 35.19 -28.33
CA THR A 646 46.93 35.62 -29.72
C THR A 646 47.63 34.73 -30.75
N ASN A 647 48.44 33.75 -30.33
CA ASN A 647 49.14 32.85 -31.23
C ASN A 647 48.21 31.70 -31.68
N THR A 648 47.87 31.70 -32.97
CA THR A 648 46.95 30.70 -33.56
C THR A 648 47.48 29.27 -33.51
N THR A 649 48.80 29.07 -33.53
CA THR A 649 49.40 27.72 -33.44
C THR A 649 49.23 27.16 -32.03
N LEU A 650 49.51 27.96 -31.01
CA LEU A 650 49.30 27.58 -29.61
C LEU A 650 47.82 27.37 -29.29
N ALA A 651 46.94 28.21 -29.84
CA ALA A 651 45.49 28.04 -29.71
C ALA A 651 44.98 26.71 -30.29
N VAL A 652 45.49 26.28 -31.47
CA VAL A 652 45.16 24.97 -32.06
C VAL A 652 45.69 23.81 -31.20
N GLN A 653 46.85 24.00 -30.57
CA GLN A 653 47.40 23.02 -29.62
C GLN A 653 46.60 22.95 -28.31
N GLY A 654 45.77 23.96 -28.01
CA GLY A 654 45.00 24.02 -26.76
C GLY A 654 45.70 24.77 -25.63
N VAL A 655 46.82 25.45 -25.93
CA VAL A 655 47.64 26.19 -24.97
C VAL A 655 47.12 27.61 -24.79
N THR A 656 46.83 27.96 -23.53
CA THR A 656 46.40 29.30 -23.09
C THR A 656 47.24 29.77 -21.93
N ALA A 657 47.30 31.07 -21.70
CA ALA A 657 48.03 31.68 -20.59
C ALA A 657 47.14 32.66 -19.83
N TYR A 658 47.26 32.67 -18.50
CA TYR A 658 46.58 33.65 -17.64
C TYR A 658 47.43 33.98 -16.43
N LEU A 659 47.20 35.15 -15.82
CA LEU A 659 47.88 35.53 -14.58
C LEU A 659 47.12 35.01 -13.36
N SER A 660 47.87 34.53 -12.38
CA SER A 660 47.38 34.25 -11.03
C SER A 660 48.31 34.94 -10.03
N GLY A 661 47.86 36.08 -9.50
CA GLY A 661 48.71 36.96 -8.68
C GLY A 661 49.94 37.45 -9.45
N ASN A 662 51.13 37.12 -8.96
CA ASN A 662 52.41 37.49 -9.58
C ASN A 662 52.97 36.39 -10.52
N ASN A 663 52.23 35.31 -10.74
CA ASN A 663 52.66 34.18 -11.54
C ASN A 663 51.88 34.12 -12.86
N LEU A 664 52.48 33.53 -13.88
CA LEU A 664 51.82 33.21 -15.14
C LEU A 664 51.51 31.71 -15.17
N LEU A 665 50.26 31.32 -15.35
CA LEU A 665 49.87 29.94 -15.56
C LEU A 665 49.73 29.68 -17.06
N LEU A 666 50.45 28.67 -17.55
CA LEU A 666 50.22 28.06 -18.85
C LEU A 666 49.29 26.87 -18.67
N ARG A 667 48.32 26.72 -19.56
CA ARG A 667 47.39 25.60 -19.54
C ARG A 667 47.18 25.01 -20.91
N ASP A 668 47.33 23.70 -21.00
CA ASP A 668 46.84 22.90 -22.12
C ASP A 668 45.53 22.20 -21.75
N ALA A 669 44.46 22.53 -22.46
CA ALA A 669 43.14 21.97 -22.20
C ALA A 669 42.97 20.53 -22.74
N GLN A 670 43.91 20.00 -23.52
CA GLN A 670 43.83 18.63 -24.04
C GLN A 670 44.53 17.64 -23.11
N GLY A 671 45.45 18.13 -22.26
CA GLY A 671 46.32 17.30 -21.42
C GLY A 671 47.61 16.89 -22.12
N GLU A 672 47.97 17.58 -23.20
CA GLU A 672 49.26 17.42 -23.87
C GLU A 672 50.37 18.08 -23.07
N ASP A 673 51.58 17.57 -23.20
CA ASP A 673 52.73 18.09 -22.47
C ASP A 673 53.02 19.55 -22.88
N VAL A 674 53.31 20.40 -21.88
CA VAL A 674 53.71 21.79 -22.12
C VAL A 674 55.23 21.88 -21.99
N SER A 675 55.90 22.27 -23.06
CA SER A 675 57.35 22.44 -23.13
C SER A 675 57.74 23.92 -23.17
N VAL A 676 58.46 24.37 -22.14
CA VAL A 676 59.00 25.72 -22.01
C VAL A 676 60.51 25.69 -22.22
N VAL A 677 61.00 26.33 -23.28
CA VAL A 677 62.44 26.50 -23.52
C VAL A 677 62.86 27.88 -23.08
N ILE A 678 63.82 27.96 -22.16
CA ILE A 678 64.36 29.24 -21.66
C ILE A 678 65.57 29.60 -22.51
N ALA A 679 65.38 30.52 -23.47
CA ALA A 679 66.41 30.95 -24.40
C ALA A 679 67.36 32.02 -23.81
N GLY A 680 66.91 32.73 -22.76
CA GLY A 680 67.68 33.77 -22.08
C GLY A 680 67.18 33.98 -20.66
N GLY A 681 68.02 34.52 -19.78
CA GLY A 681 67.67 34.81 -18.38
C GLY A 681 67.45 33.56 -17.51
N ASN A 682 66.71 33.74 -16.41
CA ASN A 682 66.26 32.67 -15.51
C ASN A 682 64.74 32.72 -15.36
N LEU A 683 64.10 31.58 -15.15
CA LEU A 683 62.66 31.47 -14.92
C LEU A 683 62.38 30.34 -13.94
N ASP A 684 61.46 30.58 -13.00
CA ASP A 684 60.90 29.53 -12.18
C ASP A 684 59.77 28.84 -12.94
N VAL A 685 59.88 27.52 -13.15
CA VAL A 685 58.90 26.68 -13.81
C VAL A 685 58.49 25.57 -12.84
N GLY A 686 57.24 25.57 -12.40
CA GLY A 686 56.71 24.57 -11.47
C GLY A 686 57.39 24.59 -10.09
N GLY A 687 57.91 25.73 -9.63
CA GLY A 687 58.56 25.90 -8.32
C GLY A 687 60.06 25.65 -8.31
N THR A 688 60.69 25.43 -9.47
CA THR A 688 62.14 25.28 -9.63
C THR A 688 62.68 26.32 -10.60
N THR A 689 63.75 27.03 -10.22
CA THR A 689 64.41 28.00 -11.10
C THR A 689 65.36 27.33 -12.09
N PHE A 690 65.17 27.63 -13.37
CA PHE A 690 65.99 27.20 -14.49
C PHE A 690 66.66 28.39 -15.17
N GLY A 691 67.82 28.15 -15.79
CA GLY A 691 68.58 29.17 -16.51
C GLY A 691 68.47 29.02 -18.03
N ALA A 692 69.09 29.95 -18.74
CA ALA A 692 69.18 29.91 -20.20
C ALA A 692 69.77 28.58 -20.71
N GLY A 693 69.15 28.00 -21.73
CA GLY A 693 69.48 26.70 -22.31
C GLY A 693 68.68 25.52 -21.76
N SER A 694 67.86 25.72 -20.74
CA SER A 694 66.96 24.68 -20.20
C SER A 694 65.73 24.49 -21.08
N THR A 695 65.36 23.23 -21.33
CA THR A 695 64.04 22.84 -21.84
C THR A 695 63.32 22.12 -20.73
N VAL A 696 62.21 22.70 -20.28
CA VAL A 696 61.37 22.15 -19.23
C VAL A 696 60.09 21.62 -19.86
N THR A 697 59.87 20.32 -19.79
CA THR A 697 58.59 19.71 -20.20
C THR A 697 57.80 19.36 -18.96
N THR A 698 56.53 19.71 -18.94
CA THR A 698 55.60 19.45 -17.85
C THR A 698 54.47 18.57 -18.36
N GLY A 699 54.26 17.43 -17.70
CA GLY A 699 53.14 16.52 -18.00
C GLY A 699 51.84 16.97 -17.34
N GLY A 700 50.72 16.51 -17.87
CA GLY A 700 49.39 16.83 -17.37
C GLY A 700 48.86 15.92 -16.27
N SER A 701 47.76 16.34 -15.64
CA SER A 701 46.97 15.50 -14.75
C SER A 701 45.80 14.83 -15.48
N VAL A 702 45.48 13.60 -15.08
CA VAL A 702 44.31 12.82 -15.49
C VAL A 702 43.32 12.78 -14.32
N GLN A 703 42.09 13.22 -14.60
CA GLN A 703 40.95 12.99 -13.75
C GLN A 703 40.15 11.80 -14.27
N VAL A 704 39.69 10.95 -13.36
CA VAL A 704 38.83 9.80 -13.65
C VAL A 704 37.56 9.95 -12.83
N VAL A 705 36.41 9.93 -13.49
CA VAL A 705 35.06 9.96 -12.89
C VAL A 705 34.41 8.60 -13.14
N MET A 706 33.78 8.07 -12.09
CA MET A 706 33.19 6.74 -12.07
C MET A 706 31.79 6.81 -11.45
N GLY A 707 30.82 6.16 -12.09
CA GLY A 707 29.49 5.94 -11.50
C GLY A 707 29.48 4.80 -10.48
N GLU A 708 28.31 4.50 -9.94
CA GLU A 708 28.07 3.45 -8.96
C GLU A 708 28.64 2.10 -9.43
N GLY A 709 29.16 1.32 -8.48
CA GLY A 709 29.62 -0.05 -8.73
C GLY A 709 31.00 -0.15 -9.38
N TRP A 710 31.50 0.93 -9.99
CA TRP A 710 32.83 0.95 -10.59
C TRP A 710 33.95 0.99 -9.56
N ASN A 711 34.99 0.21 -9.84
CA ASN A 711 36.21 0.15 -9.07
C ASN A 711 37.38 0.33 -10.02
N PHE A 712 38.08 1.45 -9.88
CA PHE A 712 39.33 1.76 -10.57
C PHE A 712 40.52 1.63 -9.62
N SER A 713 41.60 1.01 -10.09
CA SER A 713 42.84 0.87 -9.36
C SER A 713 44.03 0.95 -10.30
N THR A 714 45.14 1.48 -9.81
CA THR A 714 46.43 1.51 -10.52
C THR A 714 47.51 0.86 -9.68
N ASP A 715 48.65 0.57 -10.29
CA ASP A 715 49.87 0.15 -9.58
C ASP A 715 50.55 1.30 -8.81
N GLY A 716 49.97 2.51 -8.81
CA GLY A 716 50.49 3.69 -8.12
C GLY A 716 51.73 4.31 -8.78
N ALA A 717 52.02 3.97 -10.04
CA ALA A 717 53.12 4.55 -10.82
C ALA A 717 52.63 5.59 -11.86
N GLY A 718 53.58 6.29 -12.49
CA GLY A 718 53.32 7.23 -13.59
C GLY A 718 52.45 8.40 -13.17
N VAL A 719 51.48 8.77 -14.02
CA VAL A 719 50.58 9.90 -13.75
C VAL A 719 49.77 9.70 -12.45
N PHE A 720 49.48 8.46 -12.06
CA PHE A 720 48.71 8.17 -10.84
C PHE A 720 49.58 7.95 -9.58
N ALA A 721 50.85 8.37 -9.59
CA ALA A 721 51.71 8.29 -8.41
C ALA A 721 51.30 9.31 -7.33
N GLY A 722 51.05 8.87 -6.10
CA GLY A 722 50.67 9.76 -4.99
C GLY A 722 49.23 10.29 -5.05
N VAL A 723 48.37 9.65 -5.86
CA VAL A 723 46.94 9.97 -5.99
C VAL A 723 46.20 9.93 -4.65
N PRO A 724 45.37 10.93 -4.33
CA PRO A 724 44.53 10.95 -3.13
C PRO A 724 43.44 9.86 -3.15
N ALA A 725 42.80 9.64 -2.00
CA ALA A 725 41.65 8.75 -1.90
C ALA A 725 40.47 9.25 -2.76
N ARG A 726 39.62 8.31 -3.20
CA ARG A 726 38.38 8.60 -3.92
C ARG A 726 37.54 9.62 -3.15
N ALA A 727 36.99 10.60 -3.85
CA ALA A 727 36.07 11.57 -3.28
C ALA A 727 34.78 11.65 -4.11
N SER A 728 33.67 12.01 -3.46
CA SER A 728 32.37 12.15 -4.14
C SER A 728 32.39 13.31 -5.12
N THR A 729 31.72 13.16 -6.26
CA THR A 729 31.41 14.26 -7.19
C THR A 729 29.93 14.65 -7.15
N TYR A 730 29.16 14.03 -6.25
CA TYR A 730 27.74 14.30 -6.07
C TYR A 730 27.52 15.48 -5.11
N LEU A 731 26.90 16.55 -5.63
CA LEU A 731 26.65 17.79 -4.89
C LEU A 731 25.22 17.90 -4.33
N GLY A 732 24.34 16.93 -4.61
CA GLY A 732 22.95 16.96 -4.14
C GLY A 732 22.01 17.87 -4.94
N TYR A 733 22.48 18.45 -6.04
CA TYR A 733 21.65 19.21 -6.97
C TYR A 733 22.19 19.09 -8.40
N GLN A 734 21.33 19.40 -9.37
CA GLN A 734 21.63 19.43 -10.79
C GLN A 734 21.43 20.83 -11.36
N VAL A 735 22.29 21.20 -12.31
CA VAL A 735 22.10 22.37 -13.17
C VAL A 735 22.31 21.95 -14.61
N THR A 736 21.45 22.40 -15.51
CA THR A 736 21.59 22.14 -16.94
C THR A 736 22.02 23.42 -17.64
N ILE A 737 23.08 23.35 -18.45
CA ILE A 737 23.51 24.45 -19.32
C ILE A 737 23.27 24.06 -20.77
N SER A 738 22.73 24.99 -21.56
CA SER A 738 22.52 24.80 -22.99
C SER A 738 23.04 25.99 -23.80
N GLY A 739 22.90 25.93 -25.12
CA GLY A 739 23.38 26.99 -26.02
C GLY A 739 24.84 26.80 -26.43
N LYS A 740 25.52 27.90 -26.79
CA LYS A 740 26.90 27.89 -27.28
C LYS A 740 27.74 28.89 -26.47
N PRO A 741 28.24 28.48 -25.30
CA PRO A 741 29.18 29.27 -24.52
C PRO A 741 30.49 29.48 -25.29
N GLU A 742 31.19 30.57 -25.01
CA GLU A 742 32.52 30.88 -25.52
C GLU A 742 33.59 30.80 -24.43
N VAL A 743 34.87 30.86 -24.82
CA VAL A 743 35.99 30.85 -23.86
C VAL A 743 35.84 32.05 -22.92
N GLY A 744 35.88 31.80 -21.62
CA GLY A 744 35.76 32.83 -20.58
C GLY A 744 34.34 33.05 -20.07
N ASP A 745 33.31 32.49 -20.72
CA ASP A 745 31.94 32.55 -20.21
C ASP A 745 31.85 31.86 -18.83
N THR A 746 31.15 32.49 -17.89
CA THR A 746 30.95 31.97 -16.54
C THR A 746 29.48 31.86 -16.15
N PHE A 747 29.21 30.88 -15.28
CA PHE A 747 27.92 30.68 -14.65
C PHE A 747 28.13 30.46 -13.15
N ASP A 748 27.58 31.35 -12.35
CA ASP A 748 27.60 31.26 -10.89
C ASP A 748 26.43 30.42 -10.42
N ILE A 749 26.70 29.48 -9.53
CA ILE A 749 25.70 28.66 -8.85
C ILE A 749 25.82 28.95 -7.37
N GLU A 750 24.77 29.53 -6.83
CA GLU A 750 24.74 30.03 -5.47
C GLU A 750 23.44 29.64 -4.76
N TYR A 751 23.45 29.84 -3.44
CA TYR A 751 22.24 29.71 -2.65
C TYR A 751 21.27 30.83 -3.02
N ASN A 752 19.99 30.50 -3.12
CA ASN A 752 18.96 31.45 -3.53
C ASN A 752 18.65 32.44 -2.39
N THR A 753 19.35 33.56 -2.36
CA THR A 753 19.13 34.63 -1.35
C THR A 753 17.94 35.55 -1.67
N SER A 754 17.31 35.39 -2.85
CA SER A 754 16.18 36.21 -3.32
C SER A 754 14.92 35.38 -3.59
N GLY A 755 14.78 34.23 -2.91
CA GLY A 755 13.72 33.25 -3.14
C GLY A 755 12.29 33.72 -2.83
N PHE A 756 12.11 34.90 -2.21
CA PHE A 756 10.79 35.38 -1.77
C PHE A 756 9.71 35.46 -2.88
N SER A 757 10.13 35.62 -4.15
CA SER A 757 9.25 35.67 -5.33
C SER A 757 9.46 34.47 -6.26
N ASP A 758 10.26 33.50 -5.84
CA ASP A 758 10.43 32.24 -6.55
C ASP A 758 9.24 31.33 -6.25
N ASN A 759 8.74 30.66 -7.27
CA ASN A 759 7.58 29.76 -7.21
C ASN A 759 7.88 28.41 -7.86
N ARG A 760 9.14 28.13 -8.21
CA ARG A 760 9.51 26.92 -8.95
C ARG A 760 9.13 25.65 -8.20
N ASN A 761 9.43 25.56 -6.89
CA ASN A 761 9.04 24.40 -6.09
C ASN A 761 7.52 24.30 -5.93
N LEU A 762 6.84 25.44 -5.81
CA LEU A 762 5.38 25.48 -5.78
C LEU A 762 4.74 24.96 -7.09
N LEU A 763 5.36 25.21 -8.25
CA LEU A 763 4.87 24.65 -9.52
C LEU A 763 5.04 23.13 -9.57
N GLU A 764 6.12 22.59 -9.03
CA GLU A 764 6.30 21.12 -8.90
C GLU A 764 5.30 20.53 -7.90
N LEU A 765 5.02 21.20 -6.78
CA LEU A 765 3.96 20.82 -5.83
C LEU A 765 2.58 20.78 -6.49
N VAL A 766 2.25 21.77 -7.33
CA VAL A 766 0.98 21.79 -8.09
C VAL A 766 0.93 20.63 -9.09
N ALA A 767 2.05 20.29 -9.74
CA ALA A 767 2.11 19.21 -10.71
C ALA A 767 1.77 17.83 -10.11
N LEU A 768 1.96 17.64 -8.80
CA LEU A 768 1.58 16.41 -8.10
C LEU A 768 0.11 16.03 -8.28
N GLU A 769 -0.80 16.99 -8.50
CA GLU A 769 -2.23 16.73 -8.74
C GLU A 769 -2.44 15.78 -9.93
N ASP A 770 -1.67 15.99 -11.00
CA ASP A 770 -1.80 15.30 -12.29
C ASP A 770 -0.84 14.09 -12.41
N LEU A 771 0.12 13.95 -11.50
CA LEU A 771 1.05 12.82 -11.53
C LEU A 771 0.38 11.52 -11.12
N LYS A 772 0.66 10.48 -11.89
CA LYS A 772 0.21 9.13 -11.59
C LYS A 772 1.16 8.51 -10.58
N LEU A 773 0.89 8.74 -9.31
CA LEU A 773 1.69 8.25 -8.18
C LEU A 773 1.05 7.08 -7.44
N MET A 774 -0.10 6.61 -7.91
CA MET A 774 -0.86 5.52 -7.33
C MET A 774 -0.89 4.31 -8.28
N GLU A 775 -1.09 3.12 -7.72
CA GLU A 775 -1.35 1.88 -8.47
C GLU A 775 -0.24 1.56 -9.47
N ASN A 776 1.02 1.53 -9.02
CA ASN A 776 2.21 1.34 -9.85
C ASN A 776 2.31 2.37 -10.98
N GLY A 777 1.98 3.62 -10.67
CA GLY A 777 2.10 4.75 -11.59
C GLY A 777 1.00 4.84 -12.64
N THR A 778 -0.20 4.31 -12.36
CA THR A 778 -1.30 4.27 -13.33
C THR A 778 -2.46 5.21 -13.01
N ALA A 779 -2.56 5.68 -11.77
CA ALA A 779 -3.64 6.56 -11.30
C ALA A 779 -3.12 7.76 -10.48
N THR A 780 -3.83 8.88 -10.55
CA THR A 780 -3.69 10.04 -9.63
C THR A 780 -4.38 9.77 -8.29
N TYR A 781 -4.23 10.67 -7.31
CA TYR A 781 -4.97 10.57 -6.03
C TYR A 781 -6.49 10.57 -6.24
N ALA A 782 -6.97 11.47 -7.10
CA ALA A 782 -8.40 11.62 -7.39
C ALA A 782 -8.97 10.40 -8.14
N GLU A 783 -8.22 9.85 -9.10
CA GLU A 783 -8.59 8.62 -9.80
C GLU A 783 -8.63 7.41 -8.84
N SER A 784 -7.63 7.27 -7.97
CA SER A 784 -7.59 6.17 -6.97
C SER A 784 -8.75 6.24 -5.99
N TYR A 785 -9.09 7.44 -5.46
CA TYR A 785 -10.26 7.61 -4.62
C TYR A 785 -11.57 7.38 -5.40
N GLY A 786 -11.64 7.85 -6.65
CA GLY A 786 -12.77 7.59 -7.54
C GLY A 786 -13.01 6.08 -7.77
N GLY A 787 -11.93 5.30 -7.93
CA GLY A 787 -12.00 3.85 -8.06
C GLY A 787 -12.56 3.16 -6.81
N LEU A 788 -12.23 3.66 -5.61
CA LEU A 788 -12.86 3.20 -4.37
C LEU A 788 -14.38 3.46 -4.38
N VAL A 789 -14.80 4.69 -4.71
CA VAL A 789 -16.22 5.06 -4.79
C VAL A 789 -16.96 4.19 -5.81
N GLU A 790 -16.37 3.97 -6.99
CA GLU A 790 -16.95 3.13 -8.04
C GLU A 790 -17.11 1.67 -7.58
N SER A 791 -16.07 1.09 -6.95
CA SER A 791 -16.09 -0.28 -6.45
C SER A 791 -17.17 -0.49 -5.38
N VAL A 792 -17.25 0.42 -4.40
CA VAL A 792 -18.26 0.39 -3.33
C VAL A 792 -19.67 0.54 -3.91
N GLY A 793 -19.87 1.48 -4.85
CA GLY A 793 -21.15 1.68 -5.52
C GLY A 793 -21.57 0.46 -6.35
N ALA A 794 -20.63 -0.17 -7.05
CA ALA A 794 -20.89 -1.38 -7.84
C ALA A 794 -21.32 -2.56 -6.94
N LEU A 795 -20.59 -2.83 -5.85
CA LEU A 795 -20.94 -3.88 -4.88
C LEU A 795 -22.28 -3.61 -4.20
N THR A 796 -22.57 -2.35 -3.87
CA THR A 796 -23.85 -1.94 -3.27
C THR A 796 -25.02 -2.17 -4.23
N ASN A 797 -24.86 -1.77 -5.49
CA ASN A 797 -25.88 -1.99 -6.52
C ASN A 797 -26.08 -3.49 -6.83
N GLU A 798 -25.00 -4.27 -6.90
CA GLU A 798 -25.08 -5.72 -7.03
C GLU A 798 -25.87 -6.35 -5.88
N ALA A 799 -25.56 -5.96 -4.64
CA ALA A 799 -26.28 -6.44 -3.46
C ALA A 799 -27.77 -6.06 -3.49
N SER A 800 -28.12 -4.87 -4.00
CA SER A 800 -29.51 -4.44 -4.18
C SER A 800 -30.28 -5.38 -5.12
N ILE A 801 -29.71 -5.66 -6.31
CA ILE A 801 -30.31 -6.56 -7.30
C ILE A 801 -30.46 -7.98 -6.73
N ARG A 802 -29.43 -8.49 -6.04
CA ARG A 802 -29.47 -9.81 -5.39
C ARG A 802 -30.55 -9.84 -4.30
N ARG A 803 -30.62 -8.82 -3.45
CA ARG A 803 -31.66 -8.67 -2.41
C ARG A 803 -33.06 -8.73 -3.01
N GLU A 804 -33.36 -7.95 -4.04
CA GLU A 804 -34.69 -7.91 -4.70
C GLU A 804 -35.06 -9.26 -5.33
N THR A 805 -34.08 -9.92 -5.95
CA THR A 805 -34.26 -11.25 -6.54
C THR A 805 -34.59 -12.27 -5.46
N GLN A 806 -33.81 -12.30 -4.37
CA GLN A 806 -34.04 -13.23 -3.26
C GLN A 806 -35.35 -12.93 -2.51
N GLU A 807 -35.75 -11.66 -2.41
CA GLU A 807 -37.05 -11.28 -1.84
C GLU A 807 -38.21 -11.87 -2.63
N SER A 808 -38.13 -11.81 -3.96
CA SER A 808 -39.15 -12.37 -4.86
C SER A 808 -39.22 -13.89 -4.76
N LEU A 809 -38.07 -14.56 -4.73
CA LEU A 809 -37.98 -16.01 -4.54
C LEU A 809 -38.54 -16.44 -3.18
N LEU A 810 -38.19 -15.72 -2.11
CA LEU A 810 -38.71 -15.99 -0.77
C LEU A 810 -40.24 -15.86 -0.73
N ARG A 811 -40.80 -14.79 -1.31
CA ARG A 811 -42.26 -14.60 -1.40
C ARG A 811 -42.94 -15.75 -2.15
N GLN A 812 -42.37 -16.18 -3.27
CA GLN A 812 -42.89 -17.31 -4.05
C GLN A 812 -42.86 -18.61 -3.23
N SER A 813 -41.72 -18.93 -2.63
CA SER A 813 -41.53 -20.14 -1.82
C SER A 813 -42.45 -20.17 -0.60
N VAL A 814 -42.67 -19.02 0.06
CA VAL A 814 -43.63 -18.88 1.16
C VAL A 814 -45.05 -19.15 0.65
N SER A 815 -45.44 -18.56 -0.49
CA SER A 815 -46.75 -18.82 -1.09
C SER A 815 -46.95 -20.29 -1.46
N ASP A 816 -45.94 -20.95 -2.02
CA ASP A 816 -46.02 -22.36 -2.41
C ASP A 816 -46.17 -23.26 -1.19
N ARG A 817 -45.39 -23.01 -0.14
CA ARG A 817 -45.53 -23.69 1.16
C ARG A 817 -46.92 -23.49 1.75
N ASP A 818 -47.42 -22.26 1.76
CA ASP A 818 -48.70 -21.91 2.37
C ASP A 818 -49.88 -22.55 1.63
N ASN A 819 -49.82 -22.62 0.29
CA ASN A 819 -50.81 -23.34 -0.51
C ASN A 819 -50.90 -24.84 -0.15
N ALA A 820 -49.80 -25.46 0.29
CA ALA A 820 -49.76 -26.87 0.65
C ALA A 820 -50.06 -27.15 2.14
N SER A 821 -49.62 -26.25 3.03
CA SER A 821 -49.53 -26.52 4.47
C SER A 821 -50.37 -25.58 5.35
N ALA A 822 -50.76 -24.40 4.86
CA ALA A 822 -51.46 -23.41 5.65
C ALA A 822 -52.95 -23.75 5.85
N VAL A 823 -53.55 -23.10 6.86
CA VAL A 823 -54.97 -23.27 7.19
C VAL A 823 -55.82 -22.36 6.31
N ASN A 824 -56.68 -22.97 5.49
CA ASN A 824 -57.74 -22.24 4.80
C ASN A 824 -59.00 -22.23 5.68
N LEU A 825 -59.34 -21.06 6.23
CA LEU A 825 -60.46 -20.90 7.16
C LEU A 825 -61.80 -21.29 6.54
N ASP A 826 -62.01 -21.08 5.24
CA ASP A 826 -63.25 -21.45 4.56
C ASP A 826 -63.36 -22.98 4.41
N GLU A 827 -62.25 -23.66 4.08
CA GLU A 827 -62.20 -25.13 4.05
C GLU A 827 -62.41 -25.73 5.43
N GLU A 828 -61.76 -25.19 6.46
CA GLU A 828 -61.91 -25.69 7.84
C GLU A 828 -63.33 -25.43 8.37
N ALA A 829 -63.94 -24.30 8.05
CA ALA A 829 -65.33 -24.03 8.42
C ALA A 829 -66.31 -25.02 7.77
N ALA A 830 -66.11 -25.35 6.48
CA ALA A 830 -66.91 -26.36 5.79
C ALA A 830 -66.73 -27.76 6.41
N ARG A 831 -65.49 -28.16 6.71
CA ARG A 831 -65.19 -29.44 7.40
C ARG A 831 -65.77 -29.49 8.81
N LEU A 832 -65.77 -28.37 9.53
CA LEU A 832 -66.35 -28.28 10.86
C LEU A 832 -67.85 -28.61 10.81
N ILE A 833 -68.59 -28.00 9.87
CA ILE A 833 -70.01 -28.29 9.65
C ILE A 833 -70.21 -29.76 9.25
N GLU A 834 -69.38 -30.30 8.35
CA GLU A 834 -69.45 -31.70 7.93
C GLU A 834 -69.29 -32.66 9.12
N PHE A 835 -68.26 -32.45 9.95
CA PHE A 835 -68.02 -33.27 11.12
C PHE A 835 -69.08 -33.08 12.22
N GLU A 836 -69.67 -31.89 12.37
CA GLU A 836 -70.80 -31.65 13.29
C GLU A 836 -72.04 -32.44 12.87
N VAL A 837 -72.36 -32.45 11.57
CA VAL A 837 -73.48 -33.25 11.03
C VAL A 837 -73.21 -34.73 11.21
N ALA A 838 -71.99 -35.21 10.91
CA ALA A 838 -71.61 -36.61 11.08
C ALA A 838 -71.60 -37.07 12.55
N TYR A 839 -71.19 -36.18 13.46
CA TYR A 839 -71.24 -36.40 14.91
C TYR A 839 -72.69 -36.53 15.41
N ASN A 840 -73.57 -35.59 15.04
CA ASN A 840 -74.98 -35.60 15.40
C ASN A 840 -75.71 -36.85 14.87
N ALA A 841 -75.44 -37.24 13.62
CA ALA A 841 -75.98 -38.47 13.03
C ALA A 841 -75.53 -39.72 13.81
N SER A 842 -74.24 -39.80 14.16
CA SER A 842 -73.69 -40.91 14.96
C SER A 842 -74.29 -40.96 16.38
N ALA A 843 -74.49 -39.80 17.01
CA ALA A 843 -75.12 -39.68 18.32
C ALA A 843 -76.59 -40.14 18.29
N GLN A 844 -77.33 -39.82 17.22
CA GLN A 844 -78.71 -40.27 17.04
C GLN A 844 -78.81 -41.78 16.87
N VAL A 845 -77.87 -42.41 16.13
CA VAL A 845 -77.79 -43.88 16.01
C VAL A 845 -77.55 -44.55 17.38
N VAL A 846 -76.65 -43.99 18.19
CA VAL A 846 -76.39 -44.47 19.56
C VAL A 846 -77.63 -44.31 20.45
N SER A 847 -78.35 -43.19 20.35
CA SER A 847 -79.60 -42.94 21.09
C SER A 847 -80.70 -43.93 20.71
N ILE A 848 -80.91 -44.18 19.41
CA ILE A 848 -81.90 -45.15 18.93
C ILE A 848 -81.52 -46.57 19.38
N ALA A 849 -80.25 -46.94 19.29
CA ALA A 849 -79.77 -48.24 19.73
C ALA A 849 -79.96 -48.46 21.24
N ARG A 850 -79.75 -47.42 22.07
CA ARG A 850 -80.04 -47.44 23.51
C ARG A 850 -81.53 -47.58 23.78
N SER A 851 -82.38 -46.81 23.08
CA SER A 851 -83.84 -46.93 23.19
C SER A 851 -84.34 -48.33 22.82
N LEU A 852 -83.81 -48.94 21.76
CA LEU A 852 -84.15 -50.32 21.37
C LEU A 852 -83.68 -51.35 22.39
N PHE A 853 -82.51 -51.14 23.00
CA PHE A 853 -81.97 -52.01 24.05
C PHE A 853 -82.81 -51.93 25.33
N ASP A 854 -83.19 -50.72 25.77
CA ASP A 854 -84.05 -50.49 26.92
C ASP A 854 -85.47 -51.07 26.68
N THR A 855 -86.00 -50.96 25.45
CA THR A 855 -87.29 -51.56 25.07
C THR A 855 -87.23 -53.09 25.08
N LEU A 856 -86.13 -53.69 24.61
CA LEU A 856 -85.92 -55.13 24.64
C LEU A 856 -85.75 -55.65 26.07
N ILE A 857 -84.99 -54.97 26.93
CA ILE A 857 -84.85 -55.34 28.35
C ILE A 857 -86.20 -55.28 29.06
N ASN A 858 -86.97 -54.21 28.86
CA ASN A 858 -88.30 -54.06 29.44
C ASN A 858 -89.34 -55.07 28.89
N ALA A 859 -89.05 -55.72 27.76
CA ALA A 859 -89.90 -56.77 27.19
C ALA A 859 -89.53 -58.18 27.67
N ILE A 860 -88.39 -58.34 28.36
CA ILE A 860 -87.87 -59.64 28.85
C ILE A 860 -87.84 -59.67 30.41
N SER A 861 -87.94 -58.51 31.07
CA SER A 861 -88.30 -58.36 32.49
C SER A 861 -89.81 -58.37 32.68
#